data_AF-A0A7S0GDX8-F1
#
_entry.id   AF-A0A7S0GDX8-F1
#
_cell.length_a   1.000
_cell.length_b   1.000
_cell.length_c   1.000
_cell.angle_alpha   90.00
_cell.angle_beta   90.00
_cell.angle_gamma   90.00
#
_symmetry.space_group_name_H-M   'P 1'
#
loop_
_entity.id
_entity.type
_entity.pdbx_description
1 polymer ?
#
loop_
_entity_poly.entity_id
_entity_poly.type
_entity_poly.pdbx_seq_one_letter_code
_entity_poly.pdbx_strand_id
1 'polypeptide(L)'
;GDHEDLYEQYREMRGSMALNKELGQINPINATKTDQPCKSMGLHSRFSALRDLYDDGDALFLANVGIMNEPVSKDNWREKTPTQLFAHSAQMDETYRLDIKKDAGDTGVLGRMAGVLKQNGHAVSSISIDTAAKALSGHPDKAPPVAVLRGSGFGTIEPFKGSKPVAEILNGATTQSSGFFGDTFSDAVYQALKDNELFQSVLSQHQVDPSSGFGNTILDQKLSLLSRLIKGRAERGVTRDFFFAERIGFDHHSEAVSLLGGSFAEVDDALDSFSKEMKSQGNWDDVTVVVVSDFGRTLTPNSNDGTDHGWAGNYFMVGGSLDGGKIMGKYPSDLTEEGEVNIDRGRLIPTHSWDAVWNGVAQWSGVITESDLNEVLPNRRSFCGDGMLFSEADLYGNGESNYVICYNWEEVWKITLGAASFSDLTFSVINIIHEEKLLEDTQVEVLDHNCTPGSGNDALNAFSISSSISNGQVQTDVTLIPANITSTNSSIYQVGSGTGTISFCLRFSLYSGDTEVAFTDSRAQIFVNLTLGFEVTGVSVGTEHTFNTNASQQYTVSAFYCDVNGNDIPNMLTKKQGETVKVCVVPDDPAVVVDKLTSFTWNKGGPEGIQQDAIDENGNAANALTLISCSLGNSCSFETLLVSNFYSSSGIVSGSGSAYLKFHVGQRLLENDLRSAKIRSRENIAIAEISSPIFQVLKGSYVADSSCSEIKHSVTVYFLSLPQVATLLIFFWF
;
A
#
# COMPACT_ATOMS: atom_id res chain seq x y z
N GLY A 1 -20.05 -7.76 -40.54
CA GLY A 1 -18.77 -8.40 -40.20
C GLY A 1 -19.11 -9.43 -39.17
N ASP A 2 -18.65 -10.66 -39.38
CA ASP A 2 -19.11 -11.89 -38.71
C ASP A 2 -19.34 -11.68 -37.21
N HIS A 3 -20.62 -11.60 -36.82
CA HIS A 3 -21.01 -11.57 -35.42
C HIS A 3 -20.89 -13.02 -34.92
N GLU A 4 -19.76 -13.36 -34.31
CA GLU A 4 -19.68 -14.59 -33.52
C GLU A 4 -20.72 -14.49 -32.41
N ASP A 5 -21.67 -15.44 -32.39
CA ASP A 5 -22.64 -15.55 -31.32
C ASP A 5 -21.90 -16.09 -30.08
N LEU A 6 -21.59 -15.20 -29.13
CA LEU A 6 -20.98 -15.57 -27.85
C LEU A 6 -21.77 -16.65 -27.10
N TYR A 7 -23.07 -16.82 -27.40
CA TYR A 7 -23.84 -17.92 -26.85
C TYR A 7 -23.36 -19.30 -27.33
N GLU A 8 -22.96 -19.43 -28.60
CA GLU A 8 -22.44 -20.69 -29.12
C GLU A 8 -21.06 -21.00 -28.52
N GLN A 9 -20.17 -20.01 -28.39
CA GLN A 9 -18.91 -20.20 -27.65
C GLN A 9 -19.17 -20.60 -26.19
N TYR A 10 -20.13 -19.96 -25.51
CA TYR A 10 -20.55 -20.34 -24.16
C TYR A 10 -21.01 -21.80 -24.12
N ARG A 11 -21.85 -22.23 -25.07
CA ARG A 11 -22.36 -23.61 -25.14
C ARG A 11 -21.26 -24.62 -25.36
N GLU A 12 -20.33 -24.33 -26.27
CA GLU A 12 -19.18 -25.19 -26.56
C GLU A 12 -18.28 -25.32 -25.32
N MET A 13 -17.93 -24.20 -24.68
CA MET A 13 -17.07 -24.20 -23.50
C MET A 13 -17.73 -24.85 -22.28
N ARG A 14 -19.03 -24.66 -22.07
CA ARG A 14 -19.78 -25.24 -20.94
C ARG A 14 -20.20 -26.70 -21.16
N GLY A 15 -20.25 -27.16 -22.40
CA GLY A 15 -20.63 -28.53 -22.75
C GLY A 15 -21.99 -28.94 -22.18
N SER A 16 -22.02 -30.07 -21.46
CA SER A 16 -23.24 -30.62 -20.83
C SER A 16 -23.89 -29.68 -19.80
N MET A 17 -23.13 -28.72 -19.27
CA MET A 17 -23.60 -27.79 -18.24
C MET A 17 -24.16 -26.48 -18.81
N ALA A 18 -24.15 -26.30 -20.13
CA ALA A 18 -24.65 -25.09 -20.77
C ALA A 18 -26.16 -24.92 -20.56
N LEU A 19 -26.59 -23.72 -20.17
CA LEU A 19 -28.01 -23.38 -20.11
C LEU A 19 -28.58 -23.28 -21.53
N ASN A 20 -29.77 -23.83 -21.71
CA ASN A 20 -30.48 -23.88 -22.98
C ASN A 20 -31.47 -22.71 -23.11
N LYS A 21 -31.20 -21.83 -24.07
CA LYS A 21 -32.02 -20.67 -24.40
C LYS A 21 -33.39 -21.05 -24.95
N GLU A 22 -33.48 -22.10 -25.77
CA GLU A 22 -34.73 -22.58 -26.38
C GLU A 22 -35.67 -23.23 -25.34
N LEU A 23 -35.10 -23.80 -24.27
CA LEU A 23 -35.86 -24.35 -23.15
C LEU A 23 -36.23 -23.30 -22.09
N GLY A 24 -35.97 -22.01 -22.33
CA GLY A 24 -36.31 -20.94 -21.40
C GLY A 24 -35.48 -20.94 -20.10
N GLN A 25 -34.27 -21.49 -20.13
CA GLN A 25 -33.36 -21.47 -18.97
C GLN A 25 -32.60 -20.14 -18.84
N ILE A 26 -32.72 -19.26 -19.84
CA ILE A 26 -32.04 -17.97 -19.92
C ILE A 26 -33.07 -16.88 -20.24
N ASN A 27 -33.13 -15.86 -19.38
CA ASN A 27 -33.87 -14.63 -19.60
C ASN A 27 -32.94 -13.58 -20.25
N PRO A 28 -33.32 -12.95 -21.38
CA PRO A 28 -32.52 -11.89 -21.98
C PRO A 28 -32.63 -10.60 -21.15
N ILE A 29 -31.50 -9.92 -20.97
CA ILE A 29 -31.41 -8.56 -20.44
C ILE A 29 -30.79 -7.64 -21.50
N ASN A 30 -31.17 -6.36 -21.47
CA ASN A 30 -30.67 -5.36 -22.41
C ASN A 30 -29.31 -4.81 -21.95
N ALA A 31 -28.29 -4.87 -22.81
CA ALA A 31 -26.95 -4.36 -22.51
C ALA A 31 -26.57 -3.13 -23.37
N THR A 32 -27.53 -2.46 -24.03
CA THR A 32 -27.24 -1.33 -24.93
C THR A 32 -26.78 -0.07 -24.22
N LYS A 33 -27.05 0.07 -22.90
CA LYS A 33 -26.64 1.23 -22.11
C LYS A 33 -25.14 1.26 -21.79
N THR A 34 -24.43 0.15 -21.95
CA THR A 34 -22.99 0.03 -21.68
C THR A 34 -22.24 -0.61 -22.85
N ASP A 35 -20.92 -0.42 -22.89
CA ASP A 35 -20.09 -1.00 -23.94
C ASP A 35 -19.79 -2.48 -23.68
N GLN A 36 -20.75 -3.35 -23.98
CA GLN A 36 -20.60 -4.80 -23.88
C GLN A 36 -20.45 -5.46 -25.25
N PRO A 37 -19.79 -6.64 -25.34
CA PRO A 37 -19.62 -7.35 -26.62
C PRO A 37 -20.95 -7.74 -27.27
N CYS A 38 -21.98 -8.01 -26.46
CA CYS A 38 -23.34 -8.25 -26.94
C CYS A 38 -24.29 -7.13 -26.53
N LYS A 39 -25.25 -6.79 -27.39
CA LYS A 39 -26.35 -5.85 -27.07
C LYS A 39 -27.45 -6.47 -26.20
N SER A 40 -27.50 -7.79 -26.12
CA SER A 40 -28.35 -8.53 -25.18
C SER A 40 -27.54 -9.64 -24.51
N MET A 41 -27.67 -9.76 -23.19
CA MET A 41 -26.97 -10.74 -22.37
C MET A 41 -27.98 -11.72 -21.76
N GLY A 42 -27.50 -12.89 -21.33
CA GLY A 42 -28.33 -13.93 -20.73
C GLY A 42 -28.23 -13.94 -19.20
N LEU A 43 -29.38 -13.91 -18.52
CA LEU A 43 -29.52 -14.10 -17.08
C LEU A 43 -30.19 -15.45 -16.80
N HIS A 44 -29.79 -16.16 -15.75
CA HIS A 44 -30.40 -17.43 -15.38
C HIS A 44 -31.91 -17.24 -15.11
N SER A 45 -32.77 -18.16 -15.59
CA SER A 45 -34.23 -17.97 -15.52
C SER A 45 -34.85 -17.94 -14.12
N ARG A 46 -34.06 -18.34 -13.11
CA ARG A 46 -34.42 -18.26 -11.68
C ARG A 46 -34.24 -16.87 -11.08
N PHE A 47 -33.64 -15.93 -11.81
CA PHE A 47 -33.45 -14.54 -11.39
C PHE A 47 -34.50 -13.63 -12.05
N SER A 48 -35.77 -13.88 -11.76
CA SER A 48 -36.87 -13.09 -12.31
C SER A 48 -37.01 -11.73 -11.63
N ALA A 49 -36.93 -11.69 -10.30
CA ALA A 49 -37.05 -10.45 -9.55
C ALA A 49 -35.82 -9.56 -9.74
N LEU A 50 -34.61 -10.15 -9.77
CA LEU A 50 -33.39 -9.41 -10.12
C LEU A 50 -33.46 -8.83 -11.55
N ARG A 51 -34.10 -9.53 -12.50
CA ARG A 51 -34.34 -8.98 -13.83
C ARG A 51 -35.28 -7.79 -13.77
N ASP A 52 -36.39 -7.90 -13.05
CA ASP A 52 -37.37 -6.82 -12.93
C ASP A 52 -36.71 -5.59 -12.28
N LEU A 53 -35.91 -5.78 -11.23
CA LEU A 53 -35.11 -4.72 -10.61
C LEU A 53 -34.11 -4.09 -11.59
N TYR A 54 -33.47 -4.89 -12.45
CA TYR A 54 -32.57 -4.38 -13.49
C TYR A 54 -33.31 -3.53 -14.53
N ASP A 55 -34.47 -4.01 -15.00
CA ASP A 55 -35.29 -3.34 -15.99
C ASP A 55 -35.91 -2.04 -15.40
N ASP A 56 -36.20 -2.02 -14.10
CA ASP A 56 -36.67 -0.85 -13.33
C ASP A 56 -35.56 0.18 -13.03
N GLY A 57 -34.29 -0.18 -13.23
CA GLY A 57 -33.14 0.69 -12.91
C GLY A 57 -32.63 0.58 -11.47
N ASP A 58 -33.17 -0.35 -10.68
CA ASP A 58 -32.82 -0.61 -9.28
C ASP A 58 -31.69 -1.66 -9.14
N ALA A 59 -31.17 -2.20 -10.23
CA ALA A 59 -30.04 -3.13 -10.22
C ALA A 59 -29.08 -2.91 -11.40
N LEU A 60 -27.82 -3.26 -11.18
CA LEU A 60 -26.78 -3.32 -12.21
C LEU A 60 -25.96 -4.60 -12.08
N PHE A 61 -25.34 -5.03 -13.18
CA PHE A 61 -24.41 -6.16 -13.18
C PHE A 61 -22.96 -5.68 -13.18
N LEU A 62 -22.09 -6.48 -12.57
CA LEU A 62 -20.64 -6.29 -12.52
C LEU A 62 -19.99 -7.44 -13.31
N ALA A 63 -19.54 -7.18 -14.52
CA ALA A 63 -19.01 -8.19 -15.43
C ALA A 63 -17.49 -8.36 -15.28
N ASN A 64 -17.07 -9.62 -15.17
CA ASN A 64 -15.67 -10.04 -15.12
C ASN A 64 -14.82 -9.27 -14.08
N VAL A 65 -15.35 -9.20 -12.85
CA VAL A 65 -14.70 -8.58 -11.68
C VAL A 65 -14.02 -9.65 -10.84
N GLY A 66 -12.95 -9.30 -10.12
CA GLY A 66 -12.29 -10.21 -9.20
C GLY A 66 -11.18 -9.54 -8.40
N ILE A 67 -10.48 -10.32 -7.59
CA ILE A 67 -9.36 -9.82 -6.79
C ILE A 67 -8.14 -9.49 -7.68
N MET A 68 -7.60 -8.28 -7.57
CA MET A 68 -6.39 -7.86 -8.28
C MET A 68 -5.64 -6.84 -7.42
N ASN A 69 -4.32 -6.89 -7.39
CA ASN A 69 -3.48 -5.85 -6.79
C ASN A 69 -3.00 -4.82 -7.82
N GLU A 70 -2.98 -5.20 -9.10
CA GLU A 70 -2.67 -4.37 -10.25
C GLU A 70 -3.21 -5.03 -11.54
N PRO A 71 -3.33 -4.31 -12.67
CA PRO A 71 -3.65 -4.88 -13.97
C PRO A 71 -2.60 -5.89 -14.45
N VAL A 72 -3.06 -7.02 -15.00
CA VAL A 72 -2.20 -8.12 -15.47
C VAL A 72 -2.67 -8.68 -16.81
N SER A 73 -1.80 -9.43 -17.49
CA SER A 73 -2.06 -10.13 -18.75
C SER A 73 -1.78 -11.63 -18.60
N LYS A 74 -2.09 -12.42 -19.65
CA LYS A 74 -1.75 -13.86 -19.73
C LYS A 74 -0.26 -14.14 -19.47
N ASP A 75 0.62 -13.22 -19.85
CA ASP A 75 2.06 -13.43 -19.78
C ASP A 75 2.64 -13.19 -18.38
N ASN A 76 2.01 -12.32 -17.57
CA ASN A 76 2.59 -11.84 -16.32
C ASN A 76 1.73 -12.11 -15.07
N TRP A 77 0.50 -12.60 -15.20
CA TRP A 77 -0.41 -12.76 -14.05
C TRP A 77 0.17 -13.61 -12.92
N ARG A 78 0.95 -14.66 -13.23
CA ARG A 78 1.57 -15.54 -12.22
C ARG A 78 2.61 -14.82 -11.38
N GLU A 79 3.37 -13.92 -11.99
CA GLU A 79 4.42 -13.14 -11.33
C GLU A 79 3.81 -12.00 -10.50
N LYS A 80 2.81 -11.33 -11.08
CA LYS A 80 2.22 -10.12 -10.50
C LYS A 80 1.09 -10.35 -9.51
N THR A 81 0.52 -11.56 -9.46
CA THR A 81 -0.57 -11.90 -8.53
C THR A 81 -0.02 -12.72 -7.38
N PRO A 82 0.34 -12.11 -6.23
CA PRO A 82 0.88 -12.83 -5.08
C PRO A 82 -0.21 -13.64 -4.35
N THR A 83 -1.49 -13.38 -4.62
CA THR A 83 -2.59 -14.16 -4.07
C THR A 83 -2.51 -15.61 -4.52
N GLN A 84 -2.73 -16.53 -3.58
CA GLN A 84 -2.95 -17.93 -3.90
C GLN A 84 -4.32 -18.13 -4.58
N LEU A 85 -4.38 -17.84 -5.88
CA LEU A 85 -5.59 -18.05 -6.68
C LEU A 85 -6.06 -19.50 -6.61
N PHE A 86 -7.37 -19.67 -6.74
CA PHE A 86 -8.09 -20.96 -6.70
C PHE A 86 -8.11 -21.65 -5.33
N ALA A 87 -7.53 -21.05 -4.29
CA ALA A 87 -7.65 -21.52 -2.91
C ALA A 87 -8.78 -20.78 -2.18
N HIS A 88 -9.73 -21.54 -1.65
CA HIS A 88 -10.96 -21.00 -1.04
C HIS A 88 -10.68 -19.98 0.07
N SER A 89 -9.81 -20.35 1.03
CA SER A 89 -9.50 -19.47 2.16
C SER A 89 -8.73 -18.22 1.73
N ALA A 90 -7.81 -18.34 0.79
CA ALA A 90 -7.01 -17.21 0.32
C ALA A 90 -7.86 -16.21 -0.46
N GLN A 91 -8.67 -16.67 -1.41
CA GLN A 91 -9.51 -15.77 -2.21
C GLN A 91 -10.64 -15.14 -1.38
N MET A 92 -11.20 -15.87 -0.40
CA MET A 92 -12.12 -15.30 0.60
C MET A 92 -11.45 -14.19 1.42
N ASP A 93 -10.25 -14.45 1.94
CA ASP A 93 -9.48 -13.48 2.74
C ASP A 93 -9.17 -12.22 1.92
N GLU A 94 -8.74 -12.36 0.67
CA GLU A 94 -8.46 -11.22 -0.19
C GLU A 94 -9.72 -10.46 -0.63
N THR A 95 -10.82 -11.16 -0.89
CA THR A 95 -12.08 -10.50 -1.27
C THR A 95 -12.63 -9.63 -0.15
N TYR A 96 -12.45 -10.05 1.11
CA TYR A 96 -12.88 -9.26 2.27
C TYR A 96 -11.93 -8.12 2.63
N ARG A 97 -10.63 -8.31 2.39
CA ARG A 97 -9.61 -7.30 2.70
C ARG A 97 -9.44 -6.26 1.61
N LEU A 98 -9.34 -6.66 0.35
CA LEU A 98 -8.88 -5.84 -0.77
C LEU A 98 -7.57 -5.11 -0.47
N ASP A 99 -6.66 -5.85 0.16
CA ASP A 99 -5.37 -5.36 0.63
C ASP A 99 -4.35 -6.49 0.56
N ILE A 100 -4.06 -6.92 -0.67
CA ILE A 100 -3.19 -8.07 -0.96
C ILE A 100 -1.76 -7.85 -0.40
N LYS A 101 -1.29 -6.59 -0.37
CA LYS A 101 0.02 -6.20 0.18
C LYS A 101 -0.01 -6.03 1.70
N LYS A 102 -1.20 -6.01 2.32
CA LYS A 102 -1.45 -5.80 3.74
C LYS A 102 -0.95 -4.45 4.25
N ASP A 103 -1.03 -3.41 3.42
CA ASP A 103 -0.61 -2.06 3.76
C ASP A 103 -1.44 -1.47 4.91
N ALA A 104 -2.71 -1.90 5.03
CA ALA A 104 -3.63 -1.56 6.11
C ALA A 104 -3.81 -2.69 7.15
N GLY A 105 -2.87 -3.66 7.18
CA GLY A 105 -2.88 -4.78 8.13
C GLY A 105 -4.00 -5.80 7.86
N ASP A 106 -4.56 -6.37 8.93
CA ASP A 106 -5.62 -7.41 8.84
C ASP A 106 -7.05 -6.83 8.83
N THR A 107 -7.22 -5.63 8.29
CA THR A 107 -8.53 -4.94 8.18
C THR A 107 -9.27 -5.32 6.90
N GLY A 108 -10.60 -5.28 6.95
CA GLY A 108 -11.52 -5.47 5.83
C GLY A 108 -12.01 -4.15 5.24
N VAL A 109 -12.46 -4.19 3.98
CA VAL A 109 -12.88 -2.98 3.24
C VAL A 109 -14.01 -2.21 3.94
N LEU A 110 -15.05 -2.89 4.42
CA LEU A 110 -16.16 -2.24 5.13
C LEU A 110 -15.72 -1.69 6.50
N GLY A 111 -14.81 -2.39 7.18
CA GLY A 111 -14.23 -1.93 8.44
C GLY A 111 -13.41 -0.66 8.28
N ARG A 112 -12.67 -0.53 7.17
CA ARG A 112 -11.93 0.71 6.84
C ARG A 112 -12.89 1.85 6.45
N MET A 113 -13.89 1.59 5.62
CA MET A 113 -14.96 2.57 5.32
C MET A 113 -15.61 3.09 6.60
N ALA A 114 -16.00 2.18 7.49
CA ALA A 114 -16.62 2.51 8.77
C ALA A 114 -15.69 3.35 9.67
N GLY A 115 -14.40 3.01 9.70
CA GLY A 115 -13.40 3.76 10.46
C GLY A 115 -13.14 5.17 9.95
N VAL A 116 -13.06 5.35 8.63
CA VAL A 116 -12.91 6.67 8.01
C VAL A 116 -14.15 7.54 8.26
N LEU A 117 -15.35 7.01 8.00
CA LEU A 117 -16.59 7.77 8.21
C LEU A 117 -16.78 8.16 9.68
N LYS A 118 -16.42 7.29 10.62
CA LYS A 118 -16.45 7.60 12.06
C LYS A 118 -15.47 8.72 12.42
N GLN A 119 -14.26 8.70 11.87
CA GLN A 119 -13.28 9.78 12.04
C GLN A 119 -13.77 11.10 11.44
N ASN A 120 -14.52 11.05 10.34
CA ASN A 120 -15.17 12.19 9.71
C ASN A 120 -16.45 12.65 10.44
N GLY A 121 -16.73 12.11 11.63
CA GLY A 121 -17.81 12.57 12.51
C GLY A 121 -19.18 11.93 12.26
N HIS A 122 -19.27 10.92 11.39
CA HIS A 122 -20.51 10.17 11.20
C HIS A 122 -20.79 9.20 12.35
N ALA A 123 -22.07 8.98 12.65
CA ALA A 123 -22.49 7.93 13.57
C ALA A 123 -22.56 6.60 12.82
N VAL A 124 -21.56 5.75 13.01
CA VAL A 124 -21.37 4.52 12.23
C VAL A 124 -21.63 3.27 13.06
N SER A 125 -22.28 2.26 12.47
CA SER A 125 -22.38 0.91 13.04
C SER A 125 -21.93 -0.14 12.03
N SER A 126 -21.36 -1.24 12.55
CA SER A 126 -20.93 -2.41 11.80
C SER A 126 -21.59 -3.65 12.39
N ILE A 127 -22.43 -4.34 11.61
CA ILE A 127 -23.24 -5.47 12.06
C ILE A 127 -23.05 -6.66 11.10
N SER A 128 -22.64 -7.79 11.66
CA SER A 128 -22.49 -9.04 10.92
C SER A 128 -23.54 -10.05 11.38
N ILE A 129 -24.05 -10.87 10.45
CA ILE A 129 -25.03 -11.91 10.75
C ILE A 129 -24.39 -13.30 10.74
N ASP A 130 -24.58 -14.04 11.82
CA ASP A 130 -24.09 -15.39 12.17
C ASP A 130 -22.58 -15.57 12.35
N THR A 131 -21.76 -14.74 11.69
CA THR A 131 -20.30 -14.86 11.69
C THR A 131 -19.61 -13.54 12.03
N ALA A 132 -18.37 -13.59 12.51
CA ALA A 132 -17.52 -12.40 12.64
C ALA A 132 -16.82 -12.15 11.28
N ALA A 133 -17.46 -11.37 10.42
CA ALA A 133 -16.98 -11.18 9.06
C ALA A 133 -15.73 -10.29 9.00
N LYS A 134 -14.66 -10.80 8.37
CA LYS A 134 -13.40 -10.04 8.21
C LYS A 134 -13.60 -8.75 7.43
N ALA A 135 -14.56 -8.70 6.50
CA ALA A 135 -14.89 -7.51 5.73
C ALA A 135 -15.23 -6.30 6.63
N LEU A 136 -15.84 -6.53 7.81
CA LEU A 136 -16.22 -5.49 8.78
C LEU A 136 -15.10 -5.18 9.80
N SER A 137 -13.99 -5.93 9.79
CA SER A 137 -12.87 -5.72 10.70
C SER A 137 -12.16 -4.41 10.37
N GLY A 138 -12.18 -3.43 11.26
CA GLY A 138 -11.45 -2.17 11.07
C GLY A 138 -10.31 -2.02 12.08
N HIS A 139 -9.52 -0.95 11.93
CA HIS A 139 -8.46 -0.65 12.89
C HIS A 139 -9.09 -0.39 14.28
N PRO A 140 -8.64 -1.04 15.37
CA PRO A 140 -9.31 -0.97 16.68
C PRO A 140 -9.52 0.45 17.20
N ASP A 141 -8.57 1.34 16.94
CA ASP A 141 -8.63 2.74 17.39
C ASP A 141 -9.49 3.66 16.52
N LYS A 142 -9.84 3.23 15.30
CA LYS A 142 -10.53 4.06 14.29
C LYS A 142 -11.96 3.61 14.03
N ALA A 143 -12.18 2.30 13.93
CA ALA A 143 -13.46 1.72 13.53
C ALA A 143 -14.44 1.55 14.69
N PRO A 144 -15.76 1.47 14.43
CA PRO A 144 -16.70 0.98 15.44
C PRO A 144 -16.49 -0.52 15.70
N PRO A 145 -16.82 -1.02 16.90
CA PRO A 145 -16.84 -2.46 17.16
C PRO A 145 -17.88 -3.15 16.26
N VAL A 146 -17.62 -4.40 15.89
CA VAL A 146 -18.52 -5.21 15.07
C VAL A 146 -19.48 -5.98 15.98
N ALA A 147 -20.78 -5.71 15.85
CA ALA A 147 -21.80 -6.51 16.52
C ALA A 147 -22.12 -7.76 15.67
N VAL A 148 -22.11 -8.94 16.29
CA VAL A 148 -22.46 -10.21 15.62
C VAL A 148 -23.82 -10.69 16.11
N LEU A 149 -24.80 -10.73 15.20
CA LEU A 149 -26.19 -11.10 15.51
C LEU A 149 -26.52 -12.45 14.87
N ARG A 150 -27.42 -13.22 15.48
CA ARG A 150 -27.91 -14.47 14.87
C ARG A 150 -29.03 -14.18 13.88
N GLY A 151 -28.96 -14.77 12.70
CA GLY A 151 -29.96 -14.62 11.63
C GLY A 151 -31.36 -15.09 12.03
N SER A 152 -31.44 -16.09 12.91
CA SER A 152 -32.70 -16.55 13.52
C SER A 152 -33.33 -15.56 14.50
N GLY A 153 -32.70 -14.41 14.74
CA GLY A 153 -33.11 -13.40 15.71
C GLY A 153 -32.41 -13.53 17.06
N PHE A 154 -32.93 -12.78 18.04
CA PHE A 154 -32.32 -12.64 19.36
C PHE A 154 -32.87 -13.66 20.35
N GLY A 155 -31.96 -14.26 21.12
CA GLY A 155 -32.31 -14.92 22.37
C GLY A 155 -32.27 -13.91 23.52
N THR A 156 -33.03 -14.17 24.58
CA THR A 156 -32.78 -13.49 25.86
C THR A 156 -31.40 -13.95 26.35
N ILE A 157 -30.44 -13.03 26.42
CA ILE A 157 -29.27 -13.25 27.26
C ILE A 157 -29.83 -13.24 28.68
N GLU A 158 -30.21 -14.40 29.21
CA GLU A 158 -30.29 -14.56 30.66
C GLU A 158 -28.85 -14.59 31.13
N PRO A 159 -28.31 -13.49 31.70
CA PRO A 159 -26.96 -13.48 32.20
C PRO A 159 -27.02 -14.38 33.43
N PHE A 160 -26.75 -15.65 33.19
CA PHE A 160 -26.60 -16.69 34.19
C PHE A 160 -27.84 -16.95 35.06
N LYS A 161 -28.61 -18.00 34.72
CA LYS A 161 -29.52 -18.64 35.68
C LYS A 161 -28.73 -19.04 36.95
N GLY A 162 -28.86 -18.23 38.00
CA GLY A 162 -28.27 -18.48 39.32
C GLY A 162 -27.02 -17.67 39.71
N SER A 163 -26.50 -16.75 38.88
CA SER A 163 -25.29 -15.97 39.22
C SER A 163 -25.45 -14.44 39.21
N LYS A 164 -26.68 -13.92 39.30
CA LYS A 164 -26.94 -12.48 39.54
C LYS A 164 -25.97 -11.82 40.53
N PRO A 165 -25.62 -12.43 41.69
CA PRO A 165 -24.65 -11.86 42.62
C PRO A 165 -23.22 -11.74 42.05
N VAL A 166 -22.79 -12.70 41.21
CA VAL A 166 -21.45 -12.68 40.59
C VAL A 166 -21.39 -11.64 39.47
N ALA A 167 -22.46 -11.48 38.69
CA ALA A 167 -22.55 -10.43 37.68
C ALA A 167 -22.57 -9.02 38.30
N GLU A 168 -23.27 -8.82 39.42
CA GLU A 168 -23.23 -7.56 40.17
C GLU A 168 -21.85 -7.27 40.80
N ILE A 169 -21.10 -8.31 41.17
CA ILE A 169 -19.72 -8.19 41.68
C ILE A 169 -18.73 -7.90 40.54
N LEU A 170 -18.85 -8.57 39.39
CA LEU A 170 -17.97 -8.38 38.23
C LEU A 170 -18.23 -7.04 37.51
N ASN A 171 -19.49 -6.59 37.50
CA ASN A 171 -19.92 -5.32 36.92
C ASN A 171 -20.08 -4.20 37.98
N GLY A 172 -19.60 -4.44 39.20
CA GLY A 172 -19.63 -3.45 40.28
C GLY A 172 -18.64 -2.32 40.03
N ALA A 173 -18.77 -1.22 40.78
CA ALA A 173 -17.83 -0.11 40.71
C ALA A 173 -16.40 -0.62 40.90
N THR A 174 -15.51 -0.26 39.97
CA THR A 174 -14.11 -0.66 40.01
C THR A 174 -13.49 -0.11 41.29
N THR A 175 -12.63 -0.91 41.92
CA THR A 175 -11.95 -0.54 43.16
C THR A 175 -10.51 -0.17 42.84
N GLN A 176 -9.80 0.46 43.78
CA GLN A 176 -8.37 0.74 43.61
C GLN A 176 -7.51 -0.52 43.39
N SER A 177 -8.05 -1.72 43.69
CA SER A 177 -7.46 -3.03 43.43
C SER A 177 -7.89 -3.68 42.10
N SER A 178 -8.81 -3.09 41.35
CA SER A 178 -9.17 -3.57 40.03
C SER A 178 -8.02 -3.31 39.05
N GLY A 179 -7.57 -4.36 38.37
CA GLY A 179 -6.57 -4.22 37.31
C GLY A 179 -7.19 -3.67 36.03
N PHE A 180 -6.40 -2.97 35.22
CA PHE A 180 -6.80 -2.44 33.90
C PHE A 180 -7.59 -3.43 33.03
N PHE A 181 -7.20 -4.72 33.04
CA PHE A 181 -7.89 -5.77 32.29
C PHE A 181 -9.28 -6.11 32.86
N GLY A 182 -9.45 -6.02 34.18
CA GLY A 182 -10.75 -6.23 34.83
C GLY A 182 -11.73 -5.11 34.50
N ASP A 183 -11.24 -3.86 34.50
CA ASP A 183 -12.04 -2.69 34.12
C ASP A 183 -12.44 -2.77 32.64
N THR A 184 -11.48 -3.07 31.76
CA THR A 184 -11.73 -3.24 30.32
C THR A 184 -12.74 -4.36 30.04
N PHE A 185 -12.63 -5.49 30.74
CA PHE A 185 -13.58 -6.61 30.59
C PHE A 185 -14.99 -6.23 31.07
N SER A 186 -15.09 -5.57 32.23
CA SER A 186 -16.36 -5.11 32.79
C SER A 186 -17.06 -4.13 31.84
N ASP A 187 -16.32 -3.15 31.32
CA ASP A 187 -16.84 -2.19 30.35
C ASP A 187 -17.33 -2.87 29.06
N ALA A 188 -16.54 -3.82 28.52
CA ALA A 188 -16.92 -4.55 27.31
C ALA A 188 -18.19 -5.40 27.51
N VAL A 189 -18.31 -6.09 28.66
CA VAL A 189 -19.50 -6.89 29.00
C VAL A 189 -20.71 -5.99 29.22
N TYR A 190 -20.56 -4.89 29.96
CA TYR A 190 -21.64 -3.94 30.21
C TYR A 190 -22.14 -3.30 28.91
N GLN A 191 -21.23 -2.94 28.01
CA GLN A 191 -21.59 -2.42 26.69
C GLN A 191 -22.33 -3.47 25.85
N ALA A 192 -21.84 -4.72 25.82
CA ALA A 192 -22.51 -5.80 25.11
C ALA A 192 -23.93 -6.09 25.63
N LEU A 193 -24.16 -5.98 26.95
CA LEU A 193 -25.50 -6.11 27.54
C LEU A 193 -26.42 -4.96 27.12
N LYS A 194 -25.93 -3.72 27.13
CA LYS A 194 -26.68 -2.55 26.64
C LYS A 194 -27.03 -2.65 25.16
N ASP A 195 -26.06 -3.04 24.33
CA ASP A 195 -26.27 -3.22 22.90
C ASP A 195 -27.31 -4.32 22.65
N ASN A 196 -27.25 -5.42 23.40
CA ASN A 196 -28.24 -6.48 23.32
C ASN A 196 -29.65 -6.00 23.72
N GLU A 197 -29.80 -5.23 24.82
CA GLU A 197 -31.08 -4.64 25.21
C GLU A 197 -31.62 -3.69 24.14
N LEU A 198 -30.74 -2.85 23.56
CA LEU A 198 -31.09 -1.93 22.47
C LEU A 198 -31.60 -2.70 21.25
N PHE A 199 -30.85 -3.69 20.77
CA PHE A 199 -31.26 -4.46 19.60
C PHE A 199 -32.56 -5.25 19.84
N GLN A 200 -32.73 -5.85 21.03
CA GLN A 200 -33.99 -6.50 21.39
C GLN A 200 -35.16 -5.52 21.35
N SER A 201 -35.00 -4.32 21.90
CA SER A 201 -36.00 -3.26 21.86
C SER A 201 -36.35 -2.88 20.43
N VAL A 202 -35.34 -2.51 19.63
CA VAL A 202 -35.49 -2.13 18.22
C VAL A 202 -36.25 -3.19 17.44
N LEU A 203 -35.83 -4.44 17.55
CA LEU A 203 -36.46 -5.53 16.80
C LEU A 203 -37.86 -5.84 17.29
N SER A 204 -38.14 -5.74 18.59
CA SER A 204 -39.50 -5.93 19.09
C SER A 204 -40.48 -4.89 18.56
N GLN A 205 -40.02 -3.64 18.42
CA GLN A 205 -40.82 -2.51 17.95
C GLN A 205 -40.99 -2.51 16.43
N HIS A 206 -39.95 -2.88 15.70
CA HIS A 206 -39.90 -2.82 14.24
C HIS A 206 -40.11 -4.20 13.64
N GLN A 207 -41.30 -4.41 13.07
CA GLN A 207 -41.66 -5.60 12.29
C GLN A 207 -41.61 -5.27 10.79
N VAL A 208 -41.36 -6.31 9.99
CA VAL A 208 -41.49 -6.24 8.53
C VAL A 208 -42.96 -6.11 8.13
N ASP A 209 -43.21 -5.49 6.98
CA ASP A 209 -44.53 -5.47 6.37
C ASP A 209 -44.88 -6.90 5.89
N PRO A 210 -46.03 -7.48 6.31
CA PRO A 210 -46.44 -8.80 5.84
C PRO A 210 -46.56 -8.94 4.32
N SER A 211 -46.78 -7.83 3.60
CA SER A 211 -46.87 -7.80 2.13
C SER A 211 -45.50 -7.88 1.44
N SER A 212 -44.40 -7.66 2.16
CA SER A 212 -43.05 -7.81 1.63
C SER A 212 -42.72 -9.25 1.26
N GLY A 213 -43.38 -10.24 1.88
CA GLY A 213 -43.35 -11.62 1.39
C GLY A 213 -42.17 -12.47 1.82
N PHE A 214 -41.37 -12.03 2.82
CA PHE A 214 -40.24 -12.81 3.35
C PHE A 214 -40.64 -14.25 3.69
N GLY A 215 -39.87 -15.19 3.14
CA GLY A 215 -40.04 -16.61 3.38
C GLY A 215 -39.35 -17.12 4.66
N ASN A 216 -39.03 -18.41 4.65
CA ASN A 216 -38.36 -19.10 5.76
C ASN A 216 -36.94 -19.56 5.41
N THR A 217 -36.39 -19.15 4.26
CA THR A 217 -35.03 -19.51 3.87
C THR A 217 -34.00 -18.84 4.78
N ILE A 218 -32.74 -19.30 4.69
CA ILE A 218 -31.67 -18.72 5.51
C ILE A 218 -31.48 -17.25 5.13
N LEU A 219 -31.47 -16.95 3.84
CA LEU A 219 -31.28 -15.58 3.38
C LEU A 219 -32.48 -14.68 3.70
N ASP A 220 -33.71 -15.18 3.60
CA ASP A 220 -34.92 -14.44 4.03
C ASP A 220 -34.82 -13.98 5.48
N GLN A 221 -34.44 -14.89 6.39
CA GLN A 221 -34.35 -14.57 7.82
C GLN A 221 -33.29 -13.49 8.08
N LYS A 222 -32.14 -13.57 7.40
CA LYS A 222 -31.08 -12.56 7.51
C LYS A 222 -31.54 -11.21 6.98
N LEU A 223 -32.09 -11.14 5.77
CA LEU A 223 -32.53 -9.89 5.16
C LEU A 223 -33.74 -9.28 5.90
N SER A 224 -34.64 -10.12 6.42
CA SER A 224 -35.72 -9.68 7.31
C SER A 224 -35.18 -9.05 8.60
N LEU A 225 -34.16 -9.66 9.23
CA LEU A 225 -33.50 -9.08 10.39
C LEU A 225 -32.83 -7.73 10.06
N LEU A 226 -32.07 -7.66 8.96
CA LEU A 226 -31.43 -6.43 8.52
C LEU A 226 -32.45 -5.31 8.23
N SER A 227 -33.56 -5.64 7.56
CA SER A 227 -34.60 -4.66 7.24
C SER A 227 -35.20 -3.99 8.49
N ARG A 228 -35.34 -4.74 9.59
CA ARG A 228 -35.85 -4.22 10.87
C ARG A 228 -34.82 -3.35 11.59
N LEU A 229 -33.53 -3.70 11.48
CA LEU A 229 -32.44 -2.86 11.99
C LEU A 229 -32.37 -1.54 11.23
N ILE A 230 -32.48 -1.57 9.90
CA ILE A 230 -32.54 -0.37 9.05
C ILE A 230 -33.74 0.50 9.44
N LYS A 231 -34.93 -0.09 9.61
CA LYS A 231 -36.13 0.62 10.07
C LYS A 231 -35.92 1.33 11.40
N GLY A 232 -35.21 0.70 12.33
CA GLY A 232 -34.88 1.23 13.66
C GLY A 232 -33.56 2.02 13.74
N ARG A 233 -33.06 2.55 12.62
CA ARG A 233 -31.78 3.32 12.59
C ARG A 233 -31.80 4.55 13.50
N ALA A 234 -32.95 5.21 13.62
CA ALA A 234 -33.09 6.42 14.43
C ALA A 234 -32.93 6.12 15.93
N GLU A 235 -33.54 5.03 16.41
CA GLU A 235 -33.42 4.56 17.80
C GLU A 235 -32.02 4.06 18.12
N ARG A 236 -31.31 3.51 17.13
CA ARG A 236 -29.89 3.16 17.25
C ARG A 236 -28.96 4.38 17.16
N GLY A 237 -29.45 5.54 16.75
CA GLY A 237 -28.67 6.78 16.62
C GLY A 237 -27.59 6.71 15.55
N VAL A 238 -27.81 5.93 14.48
CA VAL A 238 -26.83 5.70 13.42
C VAL A 238 -27.22 6.45 12.14
N THR A 239 -26.22 6.93 11.40
CA THR A 239 -26.39 7.57 10.10
C THR A 239 -25.72 6.78 8.97
N ARG A 240 -24.78 5.88 9.28
CA ARG A 240 -24.14 4.98 8.33
C ARG A 240 -24.06 3.57 8.93
N ASP A 241 -24.72 2.62 8.29
CA ASP A 241 -24.70 1.22 8.71
C ASP A 241 -23.96 0.37 7.67
N PHE A 242 -23.06 -0.47 8.15
CA PHE A 242 -22.40 -1.51 7.36
C PHE A 242 -22.90 -2.86 7.83
N PHE A 243 -23.55 -3.59 6.92
CA PHE A 243 -24.09 -4.91 7.19
C PHE A 243 -23.33 -5.97 6.41
N PHE A 244 -23.12 -7.14 7.03
CA PHE A 244 -22.63 -8.33 6.36
C PHE A 244 -23.55 -9.52 6.62
N ALA A 245 -24.00 -10.17 5.56
CA ALA A 245 -24.73 -11.42 5.61
C ALA A 245 -24.16 -12.38 4.57
N GLU A 246 -23.87 -13.62 4.97
CA GLU A 246 -23.38 -14.65 4.07
C GLU A 246 -24.43 -15.74 3.81
N ARG A 247 -24.41 -16.28 2.60
CA ARG A 247 -25.08 -17.53 2.24
C ARG A 247 -24.05 -18.49 1.67
N ILE A 248 -23.66 -19.49 2.48
CA ILE A 248 -22.67 -20.51 2.12
C ILE A 248 -23.30 -21.61 1.26
N GLY A 249 -22.51 -22.41 0.54
CA GLY A 249 -23.00 -23.62 -0.15
C GLY A 249 -23.17 -23.50 -1.66
N PHE A 250 -22.42 -22.61 -2.32
CA PHE A 250 -22.37 -22.45 -3.77
C PHE A 250 -21.19 -23.19 -4.44
N ASP A 251 -20.30 -23.81 -3.66
CA ASP A 251 -19.09 -24.49 -4.15
C ASP A 251 -19.38 -25.91 -4.68
N HIS A 252 -20.17 -25.99 -5.76
CA HIS A 252 -20.61 -27.26 -6.34
C HIS A 252 -19.58 -27.86 -7.33
N HIS A 253 -18.76 -28.79 -6.85
CA HIS A 253 -17.84 -29.59 -7.70
C HIS A 253 -18.52 -30.77 -8.40
N SER A 254 -19.84 -30.91 -8.27
CA SER A 254 -20.68 -31.89 -8.95
C SER A 254 -22.10 -31.36 -9.13
N GLU A 255 -22.79 -31.79 -10.17
CA GLU A 255 -24.22 -31.51 -10.42
C GLU A 255 -24.61 -30.01 -10.33
N ALA A 256 -23.70 -29.11 -10.71
CA ALA A 256 -23.81 -27.69 -10.33
C ALA A 256 -25.05 -27.01 -10.92
N VAL A 257 -25.47 -27.36 -12.14
CA VAL A 257 -26.66 -26.75 -12.79
C VAL A 257 -27.93 -26.98 -11.96
N SER A 258 -28.11 -28.20 -11.43
CA SER A 258 -29.29 -28.54 -10.62
C SER A 258 -29.27 -27.82 -9.27
N LEU A 259 -28.12 -27.86 -8.58
CA LEU A 259 -27.97 -27.30 -7.24
C LEU A 259 -27.99 -25.76 -7.23
N LEU A 260 -27.38 -25.12 -8.23
CA LEU A 260 -27.42 -23.67 -8.39
C LEU A 260 -28.83 -23.16 -8.68
N GLY A 261 -29.65 -23.90 -9.41
CA GLY A 261 -31.04 -23.49 -9.68
C GLY A 261 -31.85 -23.26 -8.40
N GLY A 262 -31.67 -24.08 -7.37
CA GLY A 262 -32.30 -23.88 -6.06
C GLY A 262 -31.71 -22.71 -5.28
N SER A 263 -30.38 -22.59 -5.26
CA SER A 263 -29.71 -21.49 -4.56
C SER A 263 -29.99 -20.12 -5.19
N PHE A 264 -30.13 -20.05 -6.52
CA PHE A 264 -30.51 -18.83 -7.23
C PHE A 264 -31.95 -18.41 -6.95
N ALA A 265 -32.88 -19.37 -6.83
CA ALA A 265 -34.25 -19.07 -6.42
C ALA A 265 -34.30 -18.48 -5.00
N GLU A 266 -33.54 -19.04 -4.05
CA GLU A 266 -33.44 -18.48 -2.69
C GLU A 266 -32.91 -17.04 -2.70
N VAL A 267 -31.90 -16.74 -3.54
CA VAL A 267 -31.37 -15.38 -3.68
C VAL A 267 -32.40 -14.43 -4.31
N ASP A 268 -33.06 -14.85 -5.39
CA ASP A 268 -34.08 -14.03 -6.08
C ASP A 268 -35.26 -13.69 -5.16
N ASP A 269 -35.82 -14.70 -4.47
CA ASP A 269 -36.97 -14.53 -3.56
C ASP A 269 -36.63 -13.59 -2.37
N ALA A 270 -35.42 -13.71 -1.82
CA ALA A 270 -34.98 -12.88 -0.70
C ALA A 270 -34.71 -11.43 -1.13
N LEU A 271 -34.17 -11.21 -2.35
CA LEU A 271 -33.98 -9.87 -2.91
C LEU A 271 -35.30 -9.19 -3.24
N ASP A 272 -36.26 -9.93 -3.82
CA ASP A 272 -37.61 -9.45 -4.06
C ASP A 272 -38.25 -8.97 -2.76
N SER A 273 -38.23 -9.83 -1.74
CA SER A 273 -38.82 -9.51 -0.43
C SER A 273 -38.15 -8.33 0.26
N PHE A 274 -36.82 -8.27 0.19
CA PHE A 274 -36.04 -7.17 0.77
C PHE A 274 -36.30 -5.84 0.05
N SER A 275 -36.35 -5.85 -1.29
CA SER A 275 -36.64 -4.64 -2.08
C SER A 275 -38.04 -4.09 -1.76
N LYS A 276 -39.05 -4.95 -1.66
CA LYS A 276 -40.41 -4.57 -1.27
C LYS A 276 -40.46 -3.98 0.13
N GLU A 277 -39.74 -4.56 1.08
CA GLU A 277 -39.67 -4.04 2.44
C GLU A 277 -38.95 -2.69 2.50
N MET A 278 -37.84 -2.51 1.81
CA MET A 278 -37.15 -1.21 1.79
C MET A 278 -37.98 -0.12 1.12
N LYS A 279 -38.71 -0.47 0.04
CA LYS A 279 -39.67 0.42 -0.61
C LYS A 279 -40.84 0.78 0.32
N SER A 280 -41.40 -0.18 1.06
CA SER A 280 -42.49 0.08 2.02
C SER A 280 -42.05 0.96 3.19
N GLN A 281 -40.79 0.84 3.61
CA GLN A 281 -40.19 1.70 4.63
C GLN A 281 -39.82 3.10 4.13
N GLY A 282 -39.81 3.33 2.81
CA GLY A 282 -39.31 4.57 2.21
C GLY A 282 -37.79 4.73 2.32
N ASN A 283 -37.05 3.63 2.51
CA ASN A 283 -35.59 3.61 2.69
C ASN A 283 -34.86 3.07 1.45
N TRP A 284 -35.55 2.76 0.36
CA TRP A 284 -34.95 2.06 -0.78
C TRP A 284 -33.79 2.82 -1.43
N ASP A 285 -33.89 4.14 -1.50
CA ASP A 285 -32.85 5.00 -2.08
C ASP A 285 -31.62 5.14 -1.17
N ASP A 286 -31.77 4.82 0.12
CA ASP A 286 -30.71 4.88 1.15
C ASP A 286 -29.96 3.54 1.31
N VAL A 287 -30.23 2.54 0.46
CA VAL A 287 -29.67 1.19 0.59
C VAL A 287 -29.00 0.73 -0.69
N THR A 288 -27.80 0.19 -0.55
CA THR A 288 -27.09 -0.54 -1.60
C THR A 288 -26.72 -1.93 -1.10
N VAL A 289 -27.04 -2.95 -1.88
CA VAL A 289 -26.65 -4.35 -1.68
C VAL A 289 -25.60 -4.68 -2.71
N VAL A 290 -24.39 -5.00 -2.27
CA VAL A 290 -23.30 -5.48 -3.13
C VAL A 290 -23.18 -6.99 -2.95
N VAL A 291 -23.46 -7.77 -3.99
CA VAL A 291 -23.28 -9.22 -3.94
C VAL A 291 -21.86 -9.56 -4.35
N VAL A 292 -21.17 -10.30 -3.49
CA VAL A 292 -19.76 -10.63 -3.64
C VAL A 292 -19.60 -12.15 -3.48
N SER A 293 -18.71 -12.75 -4.27
CA SER A 293 -18.21 -14.11 -4.04
C SER A 293 -16.70 -14.06 -3.87
N ASP A 294 -16.18 -14.98 -3.07
CA ASP A 294 -14.76 -15.27 -2.91
C ASP A 294 -14.02 -15.58 -4.22
N PHE A 295 -14.64 -16.32 -5.15
CA PHE A 295 -14.03 -16.66 -6.44
C PHE A 295 -15.03 -16.77 -7.59
N GLY A 296 -14.50 -16.63 -8.81
CA GLY A 296 -15.18 -17.07 -10.03
C GLY A 296 -15.22 -18.59 -10.17
N ARG A 297 -15.86 -19.11 -11.22
CA ARG A 297 -15.93 -20.55 -11.52
C ARG A 297 -15.45 -20.81 -12.94
N THR A 298 -14.78 -21.93 -13.18
CA THR A 298 -14.33 -22.30 -14.55
C THR A 298 -15.50 -22.29 -15.52
N LEU A 299 -15.29 -21.81 -16.75
CA LEU A 299 -16.28 -21.97 -17.83
C LEU A 299 -16.44 -23.44 -18.22
N THR A 300 -15.34 -24.20 -18.22
CA THR A 300 -15.37 -25.61 -18.57
C THR A 300 -15.89 -26.48 -17.41
N PRO A 301 -16.64 -27.55 -17.70
CA PRO A 301 -17.06 -28.53 -16.70
C PRO A 301 -15.88 -29.33 -16.17
N ASN A 302 -16.02 -29.87 -14.95
CA ASN A 302 -15.17 -30.94 -14.44
C ASN A 302 -15.80 -32.32 -14.72
N SER A 303 -15.18 -33.41 -14.27
CA SER A 303 -15.62 -34.77 -14.60
C SER A 303 -16.96 -35.20 -13.99
N ASN A 304 -17.55 -34.40 -13.09
CA ASN A 304 -18.75 -34.74 -12.32
C ASN A 304 -19.91 -33.77 -12.60
N ASP A 305 -19.94 -33.11 -13.76
CA ASP A 305 -20.92 -32.07 -14.12
C ASP A 305 -20.95 -30.91 -13.10
N GLY A 306 -19.78 -30.60 -12.52
CA GLY A 306 -19.52 -29.43 -11.68
C GLY A 306 -18.47 -28.51 -12.27
N THR A 307 -18.01 -27.52 -11.49
CA THR A 307 -16.96 -26.58 -11.91
C THR A 307 -15.89 -26.43 -10.85
N ASP A 308 -14.66 -26.15 -11.28
CA ASP A 308 -13.56 -25.84 -10.36
C ASP A 308 -13.53 -24.32 -10.06
N HIS A 309 -12.67 -23.94 -9.12
CA HIS A 309 -12.48 -22.52 -8.78
C HIS A 309 -11.83 -21.77 -9.95
N GLY A 310 -12.35 -20.57 -10.18
CA GLY A 310 -11.87 -19.58 -11.13
C GLY A 310 -11.34 -18.34 -10.42
N TRP A 311 -11.15 -17.28 -11.21
CA TRP A 311 -10.61 -16.03 -10.72
C TRP A 311 -11.63 -14.90 -10.85
N ALA A 312 -11.95 -14.48 -12.07
CA ALA A 312 -13.01 -13.49 -12.30
C ALA A 312 -14.42 -14.10 -12.29
N GLY A 313 -15.38 -13.33 -11.81
CA GLY A 313 -16.79 -13.68 -11.77
C GLY A 313 -17.70 -12.59 -12.36
N ASN A 314 -19.00 -12.86 -12.36
CA ASN A 314 -20.03 -11.89 -12.68
C ASN A 314 -20.93 -11.73 -11.45
N TYR A 315 -21.19 -10.49 -11.05
CA TYR A 315 -21.92 -10.15 -9.84
C TYR A 315 -22.99 -9.12 -10.14
N PHE A 316 -23.69 -8.65 -9.11
CA PHE A 316 -24.68 -7.60 -9.25
C PHE A 316 -24.78 -6.75 -8.00
N MET A 317 -25.31 -5.54 -8.18
CA MET A 317 -25.69 -4.63 -7.12
C MET A 317 -27.17 -4.32 -7.22
N VAL A 318 -27.83 -4.07 -6.09
CA VAL A 318 -29.25 -3.72 -6.01
C VAL A 318 -29.46 -2.56 -5.03
N GLY A 319 -30.29 -1.58 -5.37
CA GLY A 319 -30.59 -0.42 -4.53
C GLY A 319 -31.32 0.67 -5.30
N GLY A 320 -32.11 1.49 -4.60
CA GLY A 320 -32.96 2.50 -5.24
C GLY A 320 -32.23 3.70 -5.82
N SER A 321 -31.02 3.99 -5.32
CA SER A 321 -30.18 5.08 -5.81
C SER A 321 -29.24 4.67 -6.94
N LEU A 322 -29.22 3.40 -7.36
CA LEU A 322 -28.35 2.96 -8.44
C LEU A 322 -28.76 3.58 -9.79
N ASP A 323 -27.78 3.89 -10.62
CA ASP A 323 -28.02 4.16 -12.04
C ASP A 323 -28.05 2.83 -12.80
N GLY A 324 -29.09 2.05 -12.54
CA GLY A 324 -29.23 0.68 -12.97
C GLY A 324 -29.63 0.47 -14.43
N GLY A 325 -29.91 -0.78 -14.77
CA GLY A 325 -30.06 -1.22 -16.15
C GLY A 325 -28.73 -1.16 -16.94
N LYS A 326 -27.60 -1.20 -16.22
CA LYS A 326 -26.24 -1.15 -16.77
C LYS A 326 -25.45 -2.41 -16.42
N ILE A 327 -24.54 -2.80 -17.31
CA ILE A 327 -23.54 -3.82 -17.03
C ILE A 327 -22.19 -3.10 -16.96
N MET A 328 -21.69 -2.94 -15.74
CA MET A 328 -20.39 -2.34 -15.42
C MET A 328 -19.29 -3.38 -15.58
N GLY A 329 -18.05 -2.94 -15.77
CA GLY A 329 -16.95 -3.82 -16.15
C GLY A 329 -17.04 -4.29 -17.60
N LYS A 330 -16.21 -5.26 -18.00
CA LYS A 330 -16.18 -5.74 -19.40
C LYS A 330 -16.34 -7.24 -19.44
N TYR A 331 -17.45 -7.71 -20.02
CA TYR A 331 -17.59 -9.13 -20.31
C TYR A 331 -16.59 -9.54 -21.40
N PRO A 332 -15.94 -10.72 -21.32
CA PRO A 332 -14.99 -11.15 -22.35
C PRO A 332 -15.66 -11.23 -23.73
N SER A 333 -14.98 -10.72 -24.75
CA SER A 333 -15.45 -10.80 -26.14
C SER A 333 -15.13 -12.14 -26.82
N ASP A 334 -14.36 -12.99 -26.15
CA ASP A 334 -13.97 -14.33 -26.61
C ASP A 334 -13.87 -15.24 -25.38
N LEU A 335 -14.67 -16.32 -25.38
CA LEU A 335 -14.75 -17.29 -24.28
C LEU A 335 -13.92 -18.55 -24.53
N THR A 336 -13.34 -18.70 -25.73
CA THR A 336 -12.52 -19.85 -26.14
C THR A 336 -11.21 -19.93 -25.32
N GLU A 337 -10.43 -20.99 -25.50
CA GLU A 337 -9.12 -21.13 -24.84
C GLU A 337 -8.12 -20.05 -25.32
N GLU A 338 -8.30 -19.58 -26.55
CA GLU A 338 -7.51 -18.55 -27.19
C GLU A 338 -7.80 -17.15 -26.64
N GLY A 339 -9.03 -16.91 -26.15
CA GLY A 339 -9.51 -15.60 -25.71
C GLY A 339 -8.59 -14.90 -24.70
N GLU A 340 -8.34 -13.60 -24.89
CA GLU A 340 -7.23 -12.84 -24.27
C GLU A 340 -7.16 -12.87 -22.73
N VAL A 341 -8.28 -13.11 -22.05
CA VAL A 341 -8.34 -13.20 -20.59
C VAL A 341 -8.42 -14.63 -20.07
N ASN A 342 -8.54 -15.65 -20.93
CA ASN A 342 -8.64 -17.05 -20.51
C ASN A 342 -7.26 -17.69 -20.32
N ILE A 343 -6.85 -17.89 -19.07
CA ILE A 343 -5.51 -18.42 -18.75
C ILE A 343 -5.42 -19.94 -18.79
N ASP A 344 -6.52 -20.63 -18.55
CA ASP A 344 -6.62 -22.10 -18.52
C ASP A 344 -8.05 -22.53 -18.20
N ARG A 345 -8.62 -23.50 -18.92
CA ARG A 345 -9.93 -24.12 -18.62
C ARG A 345 -11.11 -23.16 -18.39
N GLY A 346 -11.05 -21.95 -18.95
CA GLY A 346 -12.06 -20.92 -18.72
C GLY A 346 -11.93 -20.26 -17.35
N ARG A 347 -10.72 -20.23 -16.77
CA ARG A 347 -10.34 -19.33 -15.69
C ARG A 347 -10.00 -17.99 -16.32
N LEU A 348 -10.79 -16.97 -16.01
CA LEU A 348 -10.66 -15.67 -16.63
C LEU A 348 -9.89 -14.71 -15.72
N ILE A 349 -8.94 -13.97 -16.27
CA ILE A 349 -8.34 -12.79 -15.66
C ILE A 349 -9.45 -11.73 -15.54
N PRO A 350 -9.64 -11.11 -14.36
CA PRO A 350 -10.62 -10.06 -14.22
C PRO A 350 -10.23 -8.85 -15.06
N THR A 351 -11.23 -8.23 -15.68
CA THR A 351 -11.03 -6.94 -16.37
C THR A 351 -11.00 -5.78 -15.39
N HIS A 352 -11.61 -5.96 -14.22
CA HIS A 352 -11.72 -4.94 -13.18
C HIS A 352 -11.47 -5.58 -11.82
N SER A 353 -10.81 -4.83 -10.94
CA SER A 353 -10.65 -5.23 -9.53
C SER A 353 -11.94 -5.00 -8.75
N TRP A 354 -12.11 -5.69 -7.63
CA TRP A 354 -13.08 -5.31 -6.60
C TRP A 354 -12.87 -3.87 -6.10
N ASP A 355 -11.63 -3.35 -6.09
CA ASP A 355 -11.35 -1.93 -5.80
C ASP A 355 -12.16 -0.98 -6.69
N ALA A 356 -12.43 -1.36 -7.95
CA ALA A 356 -13.21 -0.56 -8.89
C ALA A 356 -14.64 -0.33 -8.41
N VAL A 357 -15.26 -1.37 -7.87
CA VAL A 357 -16.64 -1.34 -7.37
C VAL A 357 -16.70 -0.59 -6.05
N TRP A 358 -15.80 -0.94 -5.13
CA TRP A 358 -15.80 -0.33 -3.80
C TRP A 358 -15.42 1.15 -3.80
N ASN A 359 -14.72 1.65 -4.82
CA ASN A 359 -14.43 3.08 -4.95
C ASN A 359 -15.73 3.91 -4.99
N GLY A 360 -16.64 3.60 -5.93
CA GLY A 360 -17.90 4.32 -6.05
C GLY A 360 -18.84 4.09 -4.88
N VAL A 361 -18.86 2.87 -4.31
CA VAL A 361 -19.64 2.57 -3.10
C VAL A 361 -19.12 3.35 -1.88
N ALA A 362 -17.79 3.52 -1.75
CA ALA A 362 -17.18 4.30 -0.69
C ALA A 362 -17.54 5.78 -0.82
N GLN A 363 -17.45 6.35 -2.02
CA GLN A 363 -17.88 7.72 -2.30
C GLN A 363 -19.35 7.94 -1.92
N TRP A 364 -20.26 7.09 -2.41
CA TRP A 364 -21.69 7.14 -2.07
C TRP A 364 -21.96 7.05 -0.56
N SER A 365 -21.15 6.28 0.17
CA SER A 365 -21.26 6.18 1.63
C SER A 365 -20.79 7.43 2.38
N GLY A 366 -20.07 8.33 1.70
CA GLY A 366 -19.53 9.60 2.21
C GLY A 366 -18.00 9.68 2.28
N VAL A 367 -17.27 8.70 1.73
CA VAL A 367 -15.80 8.70 1.66
C VAL A 367 -15.37 9.47 0.41
N ILE A 368 -15.23 10.78 0.53
CA ILE A 368 -15.07 11.68 -0.63
C ILE A 368 -13.65 12.18 -0.88
N THR A 369 -12.75 12.12 0.11
CA THR A 369 -11.38 12.63 -0.08
C THR A 369 -10.45 11.55 -0.64
N GLU A 370 -9.46 11.97 -1.42
CA GLU A 370 -8.47 11.06 -1.99
C GLU A 370 -7.63 10.33 -0.93
N SER A 371 -7.30 11.02 0.17
CA SER A 371 -6.60 10.40 1.29
C SER A 371 -7.45 9.28 1.91
N ASP A 372 -8.72 9.57 2.15
CA ASP A 372 -9.66 8.63 2.74
C ASP A 372 -9.93 7.43 1.81
N LEU A 373 -10.10 7.66 0.51
CA LEU A 373 -10.26 6.60 -0.48
C LEU A 373 -9.02 5.70 -0.56
N ASN A 374 -7.82 6.26 -0.45
CA ASN A 374 -6.58 5.47 -0.39
C ASN A 374 -6.44 4.69 0.93
N GLU A 375 -6.94 5.21 2.05
CA GLU A 375 -7.02 4.45 3.31
C GLU A 375 -8.02 3.28 3.19
N VAL A 376 -9.18 3.51 2.57
CA VAL A 376 -10.19 2.47 2.37
C VAL A 376 -9.75 1.42 1.36
N LEU A 377 -9.10 1.82 0.27
CA LEU A 377 -8.69 0.96 -0.84
C LEU A 377 -7.19 1.11 -1.13
N PRO A 378 -6.33 0.39 -0.39
CA PRO A 378 -4.88 0.52 -0.54
C PRO A 378 -4.37 0.21 -1.96
N ASN A 379 -5.02 -0.70 -2.69
CA ASN A 379 -4.62 -1.07 -4.05
C ASN A 379 -5.19 -0.14 -5.13
N ARG A 380 -6.11 0.79 -4.79
CA ARG A 380 -6.79 1.69 -5.73
C ARG A 380 -5.82 2.38 -6.70
N ARG A 381 -4.66 2.81 -6.18
CA ARG A 381 -3.63 3.52 -6.97
C ARG A 381 -3.10 2.73 -8.16
N SER A 382 -3.12 1.39 -8.09
CA SER A 382 -2.73 0.53 -9.20
C SER A 382 -3.74 0.55 -10.37
N PHE A 383 -4.93 1.11 -10.17
CA PHE A 383 -6.05 1.08 -11.12
C PHE A 383 -6.47 2.47 -11.59
N CYS A 384 -5.55 3.44 -11.54
CA CYS A 384 -5.84 4.84 -11.83
C CYS A 384 -5.89 5.23 -13.31
N GLY A 385 -6.02 4.24 -14.21
CA GLY A 385 -6.25 4.47 -15.64
C GLY A 385 -7.74 4.69 -15.94
N ASP A 386 -8.02 5.32 -17.08
CA ASP A 386 -9.39 5.58 -17.55
C ASP A 386 -10.25 4.31 -17.52
N GLY A 387 -11.37 4.39 -16.78
CA GLY A 387 -12.39 3.34 -16.73
C GLY A 387 -12.08 2.13 -15.85
N MET A 388 -10.93 2.08 -15.15
CA MET A 388 -10.58 0.94 -14.29
C MET A 388 -11.14 1.02 -12.86
N LEU A 389 -11.61 2.20 -12.44
CA LEU A 389 -12.31 2.45 -11.19
C LEU A 389 -13.66 3.09 -11.49
N PHE A 390 -14.71 2.67 -10.78
CA PHE A 390 -16.02 3.30 -10.90
C PHE A 390 -16.18 4.39 -9.85
N SER A 391 -16.61 5.57 -10.28
CA SER A 391 -17.00 6.66 -9.39
C SER A 391 -18.41 6.46 -8.84
N GLU A 392 -18.80 7.25 -7.85
CA GLU A 392 -20.19 7.36 -7.41
C GLU A 392 -21.12 7.70 -8.59
N ALA A 393 -20.72 8.62 -9.47
CA ALA A 393 -21.52 9.00 -10.63
C ALA A 393 -21.74 7.83 -11.59
N ASP A 394 -20.75 6.94 -11.75
CA ASP A 394 -20.87 5.77 -12.62
C ASP A 394 -21.91 4.76 -12.10
N LEU A 395 -21.96 4.57 -10.77
CA LEU A 395 -22.80 3.57 -10.10
C LEU A 395 -24.19 4.09 -9.69
N TYR A 396 -24.32 5.39 -9.36
CA TYR A 396 -25.51 6.00 -8.75
C TYR A 396 -26.10 7.18 -9.55
N GLY A 397 -25.42 7.65 -10.60
CA GLY A 397 -25.94 8.69 -11.51
C GLY A 397 -26.04 10.11 -10.93
N ASN A 398 -26.02 10.26 -9.60
CA ASN A 398 -26.13 11.51 -8.87
C ASN A 398 -24.88 11.72 -8.00
N GLY A 399 -23.77 12.10 -8.64
CA GLY A 399 -22.60 12.65 -7.96
C GLY A 399 -22.16 13.92 -8.69
N GLU A 400 -21.51 14.86 -7.99
CA GLU A 400 -20.60 15.76 -8.71
C GLU A 400 -19.68 14.87 -9.55
N SER A 401 -19.27 15.32 -10.74
CA SER A 401 -18.26 14.62 -11.53
C SER A 401 -16.91 14.68 -10.79
N ASN A 402 -16.86 14.02 -9.64
CA ASN A 402 -15.67 13.64 -8.92
C ASN A 402 -15.04 12.59 -9.82
N TYR A 403 -14.33 13.09 -10.84
CA TYR A 403 -13.35 12.32 -11.57
C TYR A 403 -12.61 11.45 -10.55
N VAL A 404 -12.31 10.22 -10.91
CA VAL A 404 -11.40 9.40 -10.10
C VAL A 404 -10.04 10.09 -10.14
N ILE A 405 -9.82 11.04 -9.23
CA ILE A 405 -8.62 11.87 -9.18
C ILE A 405 -7.57 11.08 -8.42
N CYS A 406 -6.93 10.15 -9.10
CA CYS A 406 -5.84 9.37 -8.53
C CYS A 406 -4.55 10.16 -8.24
N TYR A 407 -4.57 11.49 -8.39
CA TYR A 407 -3.38 12.31 -8.23
C TYR A 407 -2.98 12.42 -6.76
N ASN A 408 -1.71 12.12 -6.50
CA ASN A 408 -1.02 12.69 -5.37
C ASN A 408 -0.66 14.13 -5.75
N TRP A 409 -1.31 15.15 -5.19
CA TRP A 409 -1.03 16.55 -5.52
C TRP A 409 0.43 16.96 -5.26
N GLU A 410 1.14 16.21 -4.40
CA GLU A 410 2.59 16.36 -4.19
C GLU A 410 3.44 15.88 -5.39
N GLU A 411 2.90 15.03 -6.28
CA GLU A 411 3.59 14.52 -7.47
C GLU A 411 3.24 15.29 -8.76
N VAL A 412 2.17 16.10 -8.77
CA VAL A 412 1.77 16.91 -9.93
C VAL A 412 2.71 18.10 -10.15
N TRP A 413 3.30 18.63 -9.08
CA TRP A 413 4.17 19.81 -9.10
C TRP A 413 5.59 19.44 -8.66
N LYS A 414 6.48 19.16 -9.61
CA LYS A 414 7.91 19.07 -9.30
C LYS A 414 8.62 20.33 -9.76
N ILE A 415 8.85 21.24 -8.83
CA ILE A 415 9.60 22.47 -9.06
C ILE A 415 11.08 22.18 -8.83
N THR A 416 11.89 22.41 -9.86
CA THR A 416 13.34 22.25 -9.81
C THR A 416 14.04 23.51 -10.29
N LEU A 417 15.16 23.84 -9.67
CA LEU A 417 16.03 24.92 -10.14
C LEU A 417 16.70 24.48 -11.45
N GLY A 418 16.49 25.26 -12.51
CA GLY A 418 17.23 25.14 -13.75
C GLY A 418 18.63 25.75 -13.65
N ALA A 419 19.33 25.86 -14.77
CA ALA A 419 20.64 26.52 -14.82
C ALA A 419 20.53 28.01 -14.42
N ALA A 420 21.38 28.47 -13.51
CA ALA A 420 21.49 29.88 -13.15
C ALA A 420 22.68 30.51 -13.89
N SER A 421 22.45 31.65 -14.56
CA SER A 421 23.53 32.44 -15.18
C SER A 421 23.79 33.68 -14.34
N PHE A 422 24.94 33.70 -13.66
CA PHE A 422 25.30 34.78 -12.76
C PHE A 422 25.83 36.03 -13.49
N SER A 423 26.09 35.97 -14.81
CA SER A 423 26.53 37.12 -15.61
C SER A 423 25.44 38.15 -15.90
N ASP A 424 24.19 37.69 -16.02
CA ASP A 424 23.05 38.51 -16.46
C ASP A 424 21.93 38.57 -15.41
N LEU A 425 22.23 38.19 -14.15
CA LEU A 425 21.31 38.20 -13.01
C LEU A 425 19.98 37.46 -13.27
N THR A 426 20.04 36.43 -14.12
CA THR A 426 18.89 35.65 -14.55
C THR A 426 19.03 34.22 -14.06
N PHE A 427 17.96 33.68 -13.48
CA PHE A 427 17.90 32.27 -13.11
C PHE A 427 16.59 31.66 -13.61
N SER A 428 16.66 30.38 -13.99
CA SER A 428 15.52 29.64 -14.53
C SER A 428 14.93 28.73 -13.47
N VAL A 429 13.60 28.75 -13.34
CA VAL A 429 12.83 27.80 -12.55
C VAL A 429 12.07 26.89 -13.51
N ILE A 430 12.26 25.58 -13.36
CA ILE A 430 11.61 24.58 -14.20
C ILE A 430 10.51 23.93 -13.38
N ASN A 431 9.27 24.08 -13.84
CA ASN A 431 8.13 23.38 -13.30
C ASN A 431 7.76 22.24 -14.25
N ILE A 432 7.76 21.00 -13.73
CA ILE A 432 7.42 19.81 -14.50
C ILE A 432 5.95 19.52 -14.24
N ILE A 433 5.12 19.63 -15.29
CA ILE A 433 3.69 19.31 -15.24
C ILE A 433 3.49 18.05 -16.10
N HIS A 434 3.00 16.98 -15.49
CA HIS A 434 2.94 15.66 -16.13
C HIS A 434 1.84 15.52 -17.21
N GLU A 435 1.02 16.55 -17.43
CA GLU A 435 -0.09 16.53 -18.40
C GLU A 435 -0.06 17.75 -19.33
N GLU A 436 0.05 17.51 -20.65
CA GLU A 436 0.29 18.56 -21.65
C GLU A 436 -0.85 19.58 -21.78
N LYS A 437 -2.11 19.18 -21.51
CA LYS A 437 -3.27 20.07 -21.62
C LYS A 437 -3.33 21.14 -20.53
N LEU A 438 -2.69 20.92 -19.38
CA LEU A 438 -2.68 21.87 -18.26
C LEU A 438 -1.59 22.94 -18.40
N LEU A 439 -0.67 22.77 -19.36
CA LEU A 439 0.48 23.67 -19.56
C LEU A 439 0.07 25.03 -20.11
N GLU A 440 -0.95 25.08 -20.98
CA GLU A 440 -1.37 26.33 -21.64
C GLU A 440 -2.15 27.28 -20.70
N ASP A 441 -2.76 26.72 -19.66
CA ASP A 441 -3.58 27.46 -18.68
C ASP A 441 -2.83 27.80 -17.37
N THR A 442 -1.51 27.59 -17.35
CA THR A 442 -0.65 27.90 -16.20
C THR A 442 -0.12 29.33 -16.29
N GLN A 443 -0.36 30.14 -15.26
CA GLN A 443 0.19 31.50 -15.11
C GLN A 443 1.22 31.56 -13.99
N VAL A 444 2.22 32.45 -14.13
CA VAL A 444 3.29 32.63 -13.14
C VAL A 444 3.41 34.10 -12.73
N GLU A 445 3.45 34.33 -11.42
CA GLU A 445 3.52 35.66 -10.81
C GLU A 445 4.63 35.73 -9.74
N VAL A 446 5.29 36.88 -9.60
CA VAL A 446 6.19 37.19 -8.49
C VAL A 446 5.43 37.94 -7.39
N LEU A 447 5.46 37.39 -6.19
CA LEU A 447 4.88 37.94 -4.96
C LEU A 447 5.97 38.47 -4.02
N ASP A 448 5.57 39.21 -2.98
CA ASP A 448 6.48 39.70 -1.94
C ASP A 448 7.07 38.57 -1.05
N HIS A 449 7.94 38.90 -0.09
CA HIS A 449 8.55 37.90 0.81
C HIS A 449 7.55 37.14 1.71
N ASN A 450 6.30 37.62 1.81
CA ASN A 450 5.22 36.99 2.56
C ASN A 450 4.24 36.22 1.65
N CYS A 451 4.57 36.08 0.36
CA CYS A 451 3.70 35.48 -0.66
C CYS A 451 2.32 36.16 -0.73
N THR A 452 2.25 37.47 -0.53
CA THR A 452 0.99 38.22 -0.59
C THR A 452 0.79 38.86 -1.98
N PRO A 453 -0.33 38.59 -2.68
CA PRO A 453 -0.66 39.26 -3.94
C PRO A 453 -0.89 40.76 -3.76
N GLY A 454 -0.29 41.59 -4.62
CA GLY A 454 -0.60 43.02 -4.72
C GLY A 454 -0.05 43.96 -3.62
N SER A 455 0.81 43.50 -2.70
CA SER A 455 1.42 44.34 -1.66
C SER A 455 2.74 44.99 -2.11
N GLY A 456 2.64 46.18 -2.71
CA GLY A 456 3.74 47.15 -2.79
C GLY A 456 4.60 47.04 -4.05
N ASN A 457 4.66 48.15 -4.79
CA ASN A 457 5.30 48.32 -6.11
C ASN A 457 6.81 47.95 -6.22
N ASP A 458 7.47 47.50 -5.16
CA ASP A 458 8.92 47.22 -5.18
C ASP A 458 9.25 45.80 -5.65
N ALA A 459 8.44 44.78 -5.33
CA ALA A 459 8.66 43.40 -5.79
C ALA A 459 8.36 43.22 -7.29
N LEU A 460 7.30 43.86 -7.78
CA LEU A 460 6.88 43.78 -9.20
C LEU A 460 7.80 44.53 -10.17
N ASN A 461 8.57 45.52 -9.70
CA ASN A 461 9.47 46.30 -10.55
C ASN A 461 10.92 45.82 -10.48
N ALA A 462 11.29 45.04 -9.46
CA ALA A 462 12.64 44.52 -9.30
C ALA A 462 12.92 43.27 -10.15
N PHE A 463 11.90 42.64 -10.74
CA PHE A 463 12.04 41.43 -11.55
C PHE A 463 11.29 41.53 -12.88
N SER A 464 11.84 40.94 -13.93
CA SER A 464 11.10 40.60 -15.14
C SER A 464 11.04 39.08 -15.30
N ILE A 465 9.88 38.57 -15.71
CA ILE A 465 9.62 37.14 -15.89
C ILE A 465 9.33 36.88 -17.36
N SER A 466 9.90 35.80 -17.90
CA SER A 466 9.47 35.22 -19.16
C SER A 466 9.31 33.72 -19.01
N SER A 467 8.17 33.19 -19.43
CA SER A 467 7.91 31.75 -19.41
C SER A 467 7.87 31.19 -20.83
N SER A 468 8.38 29.98 -20.99
CA SER A 468 8.31 29.22 -22.22
C SER A 468 7.95 27.77 -21.91
N ILE A 469 7.21 27.14 -22.82
CA ILE A 469 6.77 25.75 -22.68
C ILE A 469 7.56 24.90 -23.66
N SER A 470 8.23 23.86 -23.17
CA SER A 470 8.90 22.88 -24.03
C SER A 470 8.96 21.51 -23.34
N ASN A 471 8.76 20.42 -24.10
CA ASN A 471 8.87 19.03 -23.62
C ASN A 471 8.09 18.72 -22.32
N GLY A 472 6.85 19.20 -22.19
CA GLY A 472 6.04 18.95 -21.00
C GLY A 472 6.46 19.74 -19.75
N GLN A 473 7.28 20.78 -19.91
CA GLN A 473 7.77 21.60 -18.80
C GLN A 473 7.47 23.09 -19.06
N VAL A 474 7.11 23.80 -17.99
CA VAL A 474 7.06 25.25 -17.97
C VAL A 474 8.40 25.75 -17.42
N GLN A 475 9.25 26.27 -18.30
CA GLN A 475 10.46 26.97 -17.89
C GLN A 475 10.14 28.44 -17.71
N THR A 476 10.40 28.97 -16.50
CA THR A 476 10.22 30.37 -16.16
C THR A 476 11.57 31.00 -15.85
N ASP A 477 12.00 31.94 -16.67
CA ASP A 477 13.20 32.72 -16.45
C ASP A 477 12.85 33.99 -15.66
N VAL A 478 13.52 34.17 -14.52
CA VAL A 478 13.34 35.33 -13.64
C VAL A 478 14.63 36.14 -13.67
N THR A 479 14.53 37.37 -14.15
CA THR A 479 15.66 38.31 -14.28
C THR A 479 15.53 39.40 -13.23
N LEU A 480 16.56 39.57 -12.39
CA LEU A 480 16.63 40.67 -11.43
C LEU A 480 17.06 41.96 -12.14
N ILE A 481 16.42 43.09 -11.81
CA ILE A 481 16.72 44.44 -12.31
C ILE A 481 17.23 45.30 -11.13
N PRO A 482 18.55 45.31 -10.84
CA PRO A 482 19.10 45.96 -9.65
C PRO A 482 18.83 47.46 -9.57
N ALA A 483 18.71 48.13 -10.72
CA ALA A 483 18.44 49.56 -10.81
C ALA A 483 17.13 49.98 -10.13
N ASN A 484 16.20 49.03 -9.96
CA ASN A 484 14.89 49.25 -9.36
C ASN A 484 14.85 48.91 -7.86
N ILE A 485 15.96 48.47 -7.26
CA ILE A 485 16.09 48.22 -5.82
C ILE A 485 16.53 49.53 -5.14
N THR A 486 15.59 50.43 -4.88
CA THR A 486 15.90 51.85 -4.57
C THR A 486 15.95 52.23 -3.08
N SER A 487 15.77 51.31 -2.12
CA SER A 487 15.83 51.67 -0.69
C SER A 487 16.40 50.57 0.22
N THR A 488 17.04 50.99 1.33
CA THR A 488 17.70 50.11 2.31
C THR A 488 16.75 49.31 3.21
N ASN A 489 15.43 49.42 3.01
CA ASN A 489 14.39 48.61 3.67
C ASN A 489 13.23 48.37 2.68
N SER A 490 13.42 47.45 1.72
CA SER A 490 12.31 46.97 0.89
C SER A 490 11.73 45.68 1.47
N SER A 491 10.47 45.36 1.12
CA SER A 491 9.79 44.10 1.45
C SER A 491 10.36 42.88 0.73
N ILE A 492 11.51 43.02 0.09
CA ILE A 492 12.23 41.91 -0.52
C ILE A 492 13.71 41.90 -0.15
N TYR A 493 14.28 42.94 0.48
CA TYR A 493 15.73 43.06 0.65
C TYR A 493 16.15 43.31 2.10
N GLN A 494 17.06 42.46 2.61
CA GLN A 494 17.68 42.59 3.92
C GLN A 494 19.21 42.77 3.79
N VAL A 495 19.76 43.78 4.48
CA VAL A 495 21.20 44.12 4.44
C VAL A 495 21.93 43.55 5.66
N GLY A 496 23.01 42.80 5.42
CA GLY A 496 24.00 42.36 6.40
C GLY A 496 25.35 43.07 6.25
N SER A 497 26.30 42.78 7.14
CA SER A 497 27.64 43.38 7.09
C SER A 497 28.48 42.79 5.95
N GLY A 498 28.34 43.36 4.75
CA GLY A 498 29.08 42.96 3.53
C GLY A 498 28.33 42.00 2.58
N THR A 499 27.14 41.56 2.97
CA THR A 499 26.24 40.68 2.21
C THR A 499 24.80 41.17 2.26
N GLY A 500 23.98 40.83 1.29
CA GLY A 500 22.54 41.11 1.28
C GLY A 500 21.75 39.89 0.82
N THR A 501 20.47 39.82 1.20
CA THR A 501 19.55 38.75 0.79
C THR A 501 18.30 39.37 0.18
N ILE A 502 17.93 38.93 -1.02
CA ILE A 502 16.68 39.27 -1.68
C ILE A 502 15.71 38.09 -1.55
N SER A 503 14.50 38.26 -1.00
CA SER A 503 13.51 37.21 -0.79
C SER A 503 12.16 37.58 -1.43
N PHE A 504 11.54 36.66 -2.15
CA PHE A 504 10.24 36.83 -2.83
C PHE A 504 9.56 35.46 -3.00
N CYS A 505 8.30 35.42 -3.47
CA CYS A 505 7.67 34.15 -3.86
C CYS A 505 7.31 34.11 -5.34
N LEU A 506 7.30 32.92 -5.92
CA LEU A 506 6.80 32.60 -7.24
C LEU A 506 5.51 31.81 -7.08
N ARG A 507 4.40 32.36 -7.54
CA ARG A 507 3.11 31.69 -7.59
C ARG A 507 2.91 31.08 -8.96
N PHE A 508 2.63 29.79 -9.00
CA PHE A 508 2.17 29.10 -10.19
C PHE A 508 0.69 28.82 -10.01
N SER A 509 -0.14 29.39 -10.88
CA SER A 509 -1.59 29.30 -10.82
C SER A 509 -2.12 28.57 -12.04
N LEU A 510 -3.01 27.60 -11.84
CA LEU A 510 -3.74 26.94 -12.90
C LEU A 510 -5.15 27.56 -12.97
N TYR A 511 -5.54 27.98 -14.17
CA TYR A 511 -6.86 28.54 -14.42
C TYR A 511 -7.74 27.59 -15.24
N SER A 512 -9.05 27.68 -15.04
CA SER A 512 -10.04 27.14 -15.96
C SER A 512 -10.98 28.28 -16.34
N GLY A 513 -10.81 28.82 -17.55
CA GLY A 513 -11.37 30.11 -17.93
C GLY A 513 -10.79 31.24 -17.05
N ASP A 514 -11.66 32.00 -16.38
CA ASP A 514 -11.25 33.11 -15.48
C ASP A 514 -11.09 32.69 -14.01
N THR A 515 -11.29 31.41 -13.67
CA THR A 515 -11.27 30.91 -12.28
C THR A 515 -9.95 30.20 -11.98
N GLU A 516 -9.24 30.63 -10.93
CA GLU A 516 -8.07 29.90 -10.40
C GLU A 516 -8.56 28.62 -9.71
N VAL A 517 -8.17 27.46 -10.23
CA VAL A 517 -8.61 26.14 -9.72
C VAL A 517 -7.57 25.48 -8.82
N ALA A 518 -6.29 25.85 -8.96
CA ALA A 518 -5.21 25.40 -8.10
C ALA A 518 -4.04 26.40 -8.18
N PHE A 519 -3.26 26.51 -7.11
CA PHE A 519 -2.01 27.27 -7.14
C PHE A 519 -0.97 26.65 -6.21
N THR A 520 0.31 26.97 -6.46
CA THR A 520 1.42 26.66 -5.56
C THR A 520 2.36 27.86 -5.45
N ASP A 521 2.78 28.19 -4.23
CA ASP A 521 3.71 29.27 -3.95
C ASP A 521 5.10 28.70 -3.59
N SER A 522 6.13 29.26 -4.22
CA SER A 522 7.54 28.90 -3.98
C SER A 522 8.34 30.11 -3.54
N ARG A 523 8.92 30.06 -2.34
CA ARG A 523 9.83 31.11 -1.87
C ARG A 523 11.19 31.00 -2.56
N ALA A 524 11.67 32.12 -3.04
CA ALA A 524 12.97 32.29 -3.66
C ALA A 524 13.82 33.27 -2.84
N GLN A 525 15.10 32.95 -2.68
CA GLN A 525 16.10 33.79 -2.04
C GLN A 525 17.35 33.91 -2.91
N ILE A 526 17.83 35.14 -3.10
CA ILE A 526 19.08 35.46 -3.81
C ILE A 526 20.05 36.05 -2.80
N PHE A 527 21.25 35.48 -2.73
CA PHE A 527 22.35 35.97 -1.89
C PHE A 527 23.26 36.86 -2.72
N VAL A 528 23.53 38.07 -2.23
CA VAL A 528 24.40 39.05 -2.91
C VAL A 528 25.57 39.45 -2.03
N ASN A 529 26.76 39.55 -2.63
CA ASN A 529 27.94 40.15 -2.02
C ASN A 529 27.98 41.64 -2.38
N LEU A 530 28.16 42.50 -1.38
CA LEU A 530 28.17 43.96 -1.55
C LEU A 530 29.60 44.54 -1.47
N THR A 531 30.60 43.70 -1.16
CA THR A 531 31.99 44.12 -0.92
C THR A 531 32.82 44.18 -2.21
N LEU A 532 32.43 43.43 -3.25
CA LEU A 532 33.15 43.30 -4.53
C LEU A 532 32.42 43.94 -5.73
N GLY A 533 31.44 44.81 -5.47
CA GLY A 533 30.40 45.13 -6.46
C GLY A 533 29.27 44.10 -6.37
N PHE A 534 28.06 44.47 -6.80
CA PHE A 534 26.83 43.67 -6.61
C PHE A 534 26.94 42.32 -7.34
N GLU A 535 27.43 41.29 -6.66
CA GLU A 535 27.66 39.94 -7.21
C GLU A 535 26.70 38.94 -6.56
N VAL A 536 25.94 38.19 -7.37
CA VAL A 536 25.07 37.12 -6.86
C VAL A 536 25.93 35.90 -6.53
N THR A 537 25.96 35.51 -5.25
CA THR A 537 26.77 34.38 -4.75
C THR A 537 25.98 33.08 -4.63
N GLY A 538 24.65 33.14 -4.75
CA GLY A 538 23.80 31.96 -4.75
C GLY A 538 22.31 32.29 -4.88
N VAL A 539 21.53 31.29 -5.30
CA VAL A 539 20.07 31.35 -5.39
C VAL A 539 19.49 30.09 -4.74
N SER A 540 18.40 30.24 -3.98
CA SER A 540 17.65 29.15 -3.36
C SER A 540 16.17 29.31 -3.70
N VAL A 541 15.48 28.23 -4.06
CA VAL A 541 14.03 28.22 -4.33
C VAL A 541 13.44 26.97 -3.68
N GLY A 542 12.27 27.11 -3.04
CA GLY A 542 11.52 25.98 -2.50
C GLY A 542 10.10 26.36 -2.08
N THR A 543 9.21 25.38 -1.93
CA THR A 543 7.84 25.60 -1.42
C THR A 543 7.88 25.92 0.07
N GLU A 544 6.82 26.57 0.59
CA GLU A 544 6.76 27.37 1.84
C GLU A 544 7.54 26.92 3.11
N HIS A 545 8.06 25.69 3.18
CA HIS A 545 8.86 25.20 4.31
C HIS A 545 10.14 24.39 4.00
N THR A 546 10.67 24.38 2.76
CA THR A 546 11.92 23.64 2.48
C THR A 546 12.90 24.42 1.61
N PHE A 547 14.10 24.67 2.13
CA PHE A 547 15.24 25.15 1.34
C PHE A 547 16.11 23.95 0.98
N ASN A 548 16.25 23.63 -0.30
CA ASN A 548 17.22 22.64 -0.75
C ASN A 548 18.58 23.33 -0.91
N THR A 549 19.52 23.02 -0.02
CA THR A 549 20.95 23.32 -0.21
C THR A 549 21.62 22.08 -0.78
N ASN A 550 22.05 22.12 -2.03
CA ASN A 550 23.01 21.13 -2.53
C ASN A 550 24.41 21.59 -2.11
N ALA A 551 24.90 21.05 -1.00
CA ALA A 551 26.32 21.07 -0.65
C ALA A 551 26.80 19.61 -0.60
N SER A 552 27.74 19.27 -1.49
CA SER A 552 28.37 17.94 -1.48
C SER A 552 29.45 17.91 -0.39
N GLN A 553 29.31 17.01 0.59
CA GLN A 553 30.31 16.75 1.61
C GLN A 553 30.79 15.29 1.52
N GLN A 554 32.11 15.09 1.41
CA GLN A 554 32.72 13.75 1.39
C GLN A 554 33.01 13.28 2.81
N TYR A 555 32.70 12.01 3.09
CA TYR A 555 33.03 11.34 4.35
C TYR A 555 34.07 10.25 4.10
N THR A 556 35.08 10.16 4.97
CA THR A 556 36.18 9.20 4.87
C THR A 556 36.18 8.23 6.06
N VAL A 557 36.84 7.09 5.86
CA VAL A 557 37.08 6.08 6.90
C VAL A 557 38.57 5.89 7.11
N SER A 558 38.97 5.79 8.38
CA SER A 558 40.31 5.46 8.79
C SER A 558 40.41 4.00 9.18
N ALA A 559 41.41 3.30 8.66
CA ALA A 559 41.73 1.93 9.02
C ALA A 559 43.09 1.87 9.71
N PHE A 560 43.16 1.20 10.85
CA PHE A 560 44.39 1.07 11.63
C PHE A 560 44.48 -0.30 12.30
N TYR A 561 45.68 -0.70 12.71
CA TYR A 561 45.85 -1.96 13.44
C TYR A 561 45.39 -1.79 14.87
N CYS A 562 44.59 -2.73 15.36
CA CYS A 562 44.06 -2.61 16.71
C CYS A 562 44.22 -3.88 17.55
N ASP A 563 44.24 -3.69 18.87
CA ASP A 563 44.28 -4.79 19.83
C ASP A 563 42.90 -5.48 19.98
N VAL A 564 42.83 -6.47 20.87
CA VAL A 564 41.57 -7.15 21.19
C VAL A 564 40.49 -6.21 21.72
N ASN A 565 40.88 -5.06 22.28
CA ASN A 565 39.99 -4.03 22.85
C ASN A 565 39.68 -2.90 21.86
N GLY A 566 40.24 -2.91 20.65
CA GLY A 566 40.02 -1.89 19.62
C GLY A 566 40.94 -0.66 19.69
N ASN A 567 42.00 -0.69 20.51
CA ASN A 567 42.96 0.42 20.60
C ASN A 567 44.01 0.32 19.50
N ASP A 568 44.42 1.47 18.94
CA ASP A 568 45.44 1.54 17.88
C ASP A 568 46.81 1.01 18.35
N ILE A 569 47.45 0.17 17.51
CA ILE A 569 48.78 -0.40 17.71
C ILE A 569 49.71 0.08 16.58
N PRO A 570 50.35 1.25 16.73
CA PRO A 570 51.11 1.89 15.65
C PRO A 570 52.42 1.18 15.26
N ASN A 571 52.89 0.18 16.02
CA ASN A 571 54.23 -0.43 15.86
C ASN A 571 54.25 -1.86 15.27
N MET A 572 53.19 -2.30 14.57
CA MET A 572 53.18 -3.61 13.90
C MET A 572 53.92 -3.58 12.55
N LEU A 573 55.25 -3.57 12.59
CA LEU A 573 56.07 -3.50 11.37
C LEU A 573 56.41 -4.87 10.77
N THR A 574 56.30 -5.97 11.53
CA THR A 574 56.68 -7.29 11.02
C THR A 574 55.80 -8.44 11.55
N LYS A 575 55.33 -9.31 10.65
CA LYS A 575 54.51 -10.50 10.97
C LYS A 575 55.21 -11.81 10.59
N LYS A 576 55.04 -12.81 11.44
CA LYS A 576 55.48 -14.20 11.20
C LYS A 576 54.32 -15.07 10.74
N GLN A 577 54.64 -16.14 10.01
CA GLN A 577 53.64 -17.12 9.59
C GLN A 577 52.91 -17.70 10.81
N GLY A 578 51.58 -17.68 10.79
CA GLY A 578 50.73 -18.12 11.90
C GLY A 578 50.19 -16.98 12.77
N GLU A 579 50.67 -15.75 12.61
CA GLU A 579 50.14 -14.58 13.33
C GLU A 579 48.96 -13.96 12.57
N THR A 580 47.93 -13.56 13.31
CA THR A 580 46.77 -12.84 12.77
C THR A 580 47.03 -11.34 12.66
N VAL A 581 46.28 -10.69 11.77
CA VAL A 581 46.28 -9.25 11.55
C VAL A 581 44.88 -8.73 11.79
N LYS A 582 44.71 -7.92 12.84
CA LYS A 582 43.42 -7.29 13.18
C LYS A 582 43.42 -5.82 12.77
N VAL A 583 42.41 -5.43 12.01
CA VAL A 583 42.20 -4.07 11.50
C VAL A 583 40.88 -3.52 12.06
N CYS A 584 40.92 -2.32 12.60
CA CYS A 584 39.74 -1.55 13.00
C CYS A 584 39.49 -0.44 11.97
N VAL A 585 38.22 -0.26 11.62
CA VAL A 585 37.72 0.71 10.64
C VAL A 585 36.73 1.64 11.34
N VAL A 586 37.04 2.93 11.35
CA VAL A 586 36.26 3.99 12.02
C VAL A 586 35.98 5.12 11.02
N PRO A 587 34.83 5.81 11.11
CA PRO A 587 34.59 7.00 10.33
C PRO A 587 35.36 8.20 10.90
N ASP A 588 35.74 9.14 10.05
CA ASP A 588 36.45 10.35 10.47
C ASP A 588 35.50 11.44 11.01
N ASP A 589 34.20 11.33 10.73
CA ASP A 589 33.15 12.26 11.17
C ASP A 589 32.17 11.59 12.16
N PRO A 590 31.89 12.18 13.33
CA PRO A 590 31.01 11.60 14.35
C PRO A 590 29.52 11.57 13.98
N ALA A 591 29.09 12.26 12.91
CA ALA A 591 27.70 12.24 12.44
C ALA A 591 27.34 10.93 11.71
N VAL A 592 28.35 10.20 11.23
CA VAL A 592 28.20 8.94 10.48
C VAL A 592 28.85 7.77 11.23
N VAL A 593 28.37 6.57 10.94
CA VAL A 593 28.84 5.30 11.50
C VAL A 593 29.08 4.30 10.37
N VAL A 594 30.02 3.38 10.55
CA VAL A 594 30.20 2.26 9.61
C VAL A 594 29.01 1.31 9.75
N ASP A 595 28.24 1.13 8.67
CA ASP A 595 27.12 0.21 8.63
C ASP A 595 27.58 -1.23 8.42
N LYS A 596 28.38 -1.45 7.37
CA LYS A 596 29.05 -2.71 7.09
C LYS A 596 30.31 -2.51 6.25
N LEU A 597 31.24 -3.45 6.38
CA LEU A 597 32.35 -3.61 5.43
C LEU A 597 31.81 -4.31 4.18
N THR A 598 32.20 -3.83 2.99
CA THR A 598 31.68 -4.35 1.71
C THR A 598 32.70 -5.11 0.91
N SER A 599 33.99 -4.89 1.15
CA SER A 599 35.08 -5.68 0.58
C SER A 599 36.38 -5.38 1.32
N PHE A 600 37.31 -6.34 1.34
CA PHE A 600 38.69 -6.09 1.76
C PHE A 600 39.64 -7.18 1.25
N THR A 601 40.74 -6.78 0.61
CA THR A 601 41.72 -7.69 0.01
C THR A 601 43.13 -7.35 0.46
N TRP A 602 43.87 -8.36 0.91
CA TRP A 602 45.30 -8.29 1.20
C TRP A 602 46.11 -8.51 -0.06
N ASN A 603 47.14 -7.67 -0.25
CA ASN A 603 47.99 -7.64 -1.43
C ASN A 603 49.46 -7.60 -1.02
N LYS A 604 50.27 -8.49 -1.59
CA LYS A 604 51.74 -8.45 -1.49
C LYS A 604 52.37 -8.22 -2.85
N GLY A 605 53.06 -7.09 -2.98
CA GLY A 605 53.80 -6.74 -4.20
C GLY A 605 55.04 -7.61 -4.40
N GLY A 606 55.32 -7.98 -5.65
CA GLY A 606 56.45 -8.84 -6.06
C GLY A 606 56.15 -9.61 -7.35
N PRO A 607 57.11 -10.40 -7.88
CA PRO A 607 56.95 -11.09 -9.17
C PRO A 607 55.80 -12.11 -9.22
N GLU A 608 55.36 -12.60 -8.06
CA GLU A 608 54.29 -13.61 -7.94
C GLU A 608 52.90 -13.04 -7.64
N GLY A 609 52.77 -11.73 -7.35
CA GLY A 609 51.49 -11.04 -7.12
C GLY A 609 50.49 -11.79 -6.24
N ILE A 610 50.70 -11.80 -4.92
CA ILE A 610 49.89 -12.63 -4.01
C ILE A 610 48.74 -11.82 -3.43
N GLN A 611 47.51 -12.32 -3.59
CA GLN A 611 46.29 -11.71 -3.08
C GLN A 611 45.51 -12.68 -2.19
N GLN A 612 44.83 -12.16 -1.18
CA GLN A 612 43.89 -12.90 -0.34
C GLN A 612 42.73 -11.99 0.05
N ASP A 613 41.53 -12.33 -0.41
CA ASP A 613 40.31 -11.68 0.05
C ASP A 613 40.05 -12.04 1.51
N ALA A 614 39.82 -11.01 2.32
CA ALA A 614 39.39 -11.14 3.71
C ALA A 614 37.86 -11.00 3.79
N ILE A 615 37.28 -10.08 3.01
CA ILE A 615 35.85 -9.79 2.98
C ILE A 615 35.39 -9.78 1.53
N ASP A 616 34.35 -10.56 1.23
CA ASP A 616 33.75 -10.66 -0.10
C ASP A 616 32.85 -9.45 -0.43
N GLU A 617 32.42 -9.35 -1.69
CA GLU A 617 31.56 -8.26 -2.20
C GLU A 617 30.19 -8.14 -1.53
N ASN A 618 29.76 -9.17 -0.79
CA ASN A 618 28.52 -9.17 -0.04
C ASN A 618 28.72 -8.68 1.42
N GLY A 619 29.97 -8.48 1.84
CA GLY A 619 30.36 -8.08 3.19
C GLY A 619 30.56 -9.24 4.15
N ASN A 620 30.69 -10.48 3.66
CA ASN A 620 30.95 -11.67 4.48
C ASN A 620 32.43 -12.03 4.51
N ALA A 621 32.85 -12.85 5.48
CA ALA A 621 34.21 -13.39 5.50
C ALA A 621 34.45 -14.25 4.26
N ALA A 622 35.43 -13.89 3.43
CA ALA A 622 35.68 -14.56 2.15
C ALA A 622 36.22 -16.00 2.33
N ASN A 623 36.69 -16.36 3.52
CA ASN A 623 37.18 -17.69 3.89
C ASN A 623 37.18 -17.88 5.41
N ALA A 624 37.39 -19.13 5.84
CA ALA A 624 37.47 -19.51 7.26
C ALA A 624 38.69 -18.93 8.02
N LEU A 625 39.55 -18.15 7.35
CA LEU A 625 40.73 -17.52 7.94
C LEU A 625 40.45 -16.07 8.38
N THR A 626 39.24 -15.55 8.14
CA THR A 626 38.83 -14.20 8.53
C THR A 626 37.63 -14.22 9.47
N LEU A 627 37.71 -13.44 10.55
CA LEU A 627 36.62 -13.18 11.48
C LEU A 627 36.25 -11.70 11.43
N ILE A 628 34.98 -11.39 11.17
CA ILE A 628 34.46 -10.02 11.10
C ILE A 628 33.64 -9.74 12.36
N SER A 629 33.87 -8.58 12.97
CA SER A 629 33.13 -8.11 14.14
C SER A 629 32.81 -6.62 13.97
N CYS A 630 31.55 -6.34 13.64
CA CYS A 630 30.98 -4.99 13.65
C CYS A 630 30.12 -4.86 14.91
N SER A 631 30.57 -4.06 15.87
CA SER A 631 29.80 -3.79 17.08
C SER A 631 28.68 -2.79 16.78
N LEU A 632 27.58 -2.88 17.53
CA LEU A 632 26.47 -1.92 17.39
C LEU A 632 26.93 -0.53 17.85
N GLY A 633 27.29 0.30 16.88
CA GLY A 633 27.33 1.76 17.02
C GLY A 633 28.69 2.41 17.25
N ASN A 634 29.66 2.22 16.34
CA ASN A 634 30.52 3.30 15.79
C ASN A 634 31.76 2.78 15.03
N SER A 635 32.06 1.48 15.03
CA SER A 635 33.21 0.92 14.29
C SER A 635 33.02 -0.54 13.88
N CYS A 636 33.73 -0.94 12.82
CA CYS A 636 33.86 -2.34 12.42
C CYS A 636 35.31 -2.79 12.59
N SER A 637 35.51 -4.08 12.87
CA SER A 637 36.85 -4.68 12.89
C SER A 637 36.82 -6.05 12.21
N PHE A 638 37.95 -6.46 11.67
CA PHE A 638 38.14 -7.82 11.18
C PHE A 638 39.54 -8.32 11.48
N GLU A 639 39.68 -9.62 11.62
CA GLU A 639 40.94 -10.30 11.91
C GLU A 639 41.18 -11.40 10.89
N THR A 640 42.33 -11.37 10.21
CA THR A 640 42.68 -12.32 9.15
C THR A 640 43.99 -13.04 9.45
N LEU A 641 44.01 -14.36 9.22
CA LEU A 641 45.23 -15.15 9.12
C LEU A 641 45.68 -15.24 7.65
N LEU A 642 46.88 -14.76 7.34
CA LEU A 642 47.43 -14.81 5.98
C LEU A 642 47.91 -16.22 5.60
N VAL A 643 47.60 -16.65 4.37
CA VAL A 643 48.05 -17.93 3.83
C VAL A 643 49.57 -18.01 3.69
N SER A 644 50.12 -19.22 3.71
CA SER A 644 51.57 -19.49 3.68
C SER A 644 52.30 -18.84 2.51
N ASN A 645 51.63 -18.65 1.36
CA ASN A 645 52.21 -18.01 0.18
C ASN A 645 52.69 -16.58 0.46
N PHE A 646 52.03 -15.83 1.34
CA PHE A 646 52.52 -14.50 1.74
C PHE A 646 53.92 -14.55 2.37
N TYR A 647 54.30 -15.69 2.96
CA TYR A 647 55.57 -15.90 3.65
C TYR A 647 56.62 -16.68 2.82
N SER A 648 56.36 -16.94 1.53
CA SER A 648 57.31 -17.63 0.62
C SER A 648 58.63 -16.86 0.45
N SER A 649 58.56 -15.53 0.59
CA SER A 649 59.66 -14.57 0.56
C SER A 649 59.40 -13.45 1.57
N SER A 650 60.41 -12.68 1.97
CA SER A 650 60.15 -11.46 2.74
C SER A 650 59.59 -10.36 1.83
N GLY A 651 58.64 -9.56 2.29
CA GLY A 651 58.07 -8.47 1.48
C GLY A 651 57.01 -7.65 2.21
N ILE A 652 56.51 -6.61 1.54
CA ILE A 652 55.52 -5.67 2.10
C ILE A 652 54.11 -6.13 1.72
N VAL A 653 53.22 -6.14 2.70
CA VAL A 653 51.80 -6.43 2.55
C VAL A 653 51.01 -5.14 2.79
N SER A 654 50.03 -4.91 1.94
CA SER A 654 49.06 -3.81 2.00
C SER A 654 47.65 -4.37 1.88
N GLY A 655 46.64 -3.65 2.34
CA GLY A 655 45.25 -4.05 2.20
C GLY A 655 44.37 -2.89 1.77
N SER A 656 43.38 -3.18 0.94
CA SER A 656 42.42 -2.19 0.44
C SER A 656 41.02 -2.78 0.37
N GLY A 657 40.00 -1.95 0.55
CA GLY A 657 38.61 -2.40 0.58
C GLY A 657 37.64 -1.23 0.63
N SER A 658 36.38 -1.50 0.94
CA SER A 658 35.34 -0.47 1.04
C SER A 658 34.39 -0.72 2.20
N ALA A 659 33.69 0.33 2.64
CA ALA A 659 32.62 0.25 3.62
C ALA A 659 31.45 1.16 3.26
N TYR A 660 30.25 0.75 3.70
CA TYR A 660 29.07 1.61 3.70
C TYR A 660 28.98 2.42 5.00
N LEU A 661 28.69 3.71 4.86
CA LEU A 661 28.43 4.63 5.96
C LEU A 661 26.94 4.95 6.05
N LYS A 662 26.44 5.11 7.28
CA LYS A 662 25.08 5.60 7.57
C LYS A 662 25.11 6.65 8.68
N PHE A 663 24.09 7.49 8.77
CA PHE A 663 23.97 8.46 9.87
C PHE A 663 23.54 7.79 11.18
N HIS A 664 24.00 8.31 12.33
CA HIS A 664 23.71 7.78 13.66
C HIS A 664 22.20 7.86 14.00
N VAL A 665 21.58 6.76 14.45
CA VAL A 665 20.12 6.70 14.73
C VAL A 665 19.77 7.04 16.20
N GLY A 666 20.70 7.58 16.98
CA GLY A 666 20.60 7.56 18.45
C GLY A 666 21.28 8.69 19.21
N GLN A 667 20.97 9.95 18.90
CA GLN A 667 20.88 10.99 19.92
C GLN A 667 19.65 11.86 19.65
N ARG A 668 18.69 11.76 20.58
CA ARG A 668 17.63 12.73 20.77
C ARG A 668 18.30 13.93 21.41
N LEU A 669 18.56 15.00 20.64
CA LEU A 669 18.95 16.28 21.23
C LEU A 669 17.84 16.69 22.20
N LEU A 670 18.27 17.08 23.40
CA LEU A 670 17.44 17.33 24.57
C LEU A 670 16.32 18.34 24.29
N GLU A 671 15.21 18.10 24.99
CA GLU A 671 13.96 18.86 25.04
C GLU A 671 14.15 20.38 24.96
N ASN A 672 13.72 20.98 23.84
CA ASN A 672 12.93 22.23 23.80
C ASN A 672 12.45 22.68 22.39
N ASP A 673 12.78 21.97 21.30
CA ASP A 673 12.27 22.29 19.95
C ASP A 673 11.42 21.17 19.34
N LEU A 674 10.20 21.00 19.86
CA LEU A 674 9.21 20.07 19.28
C LEU A 674 8.22 20.83 18.38
N ARG A 675 8.63 21.11 17.14
CA ARG A 675 7.73 21.16 15.96
C ARG A 675 8.35 20.57 14.68
N SER A 676 9.35 19.72 14.80
CA SER A 676 9.97 19.08 13.63
C SER A 676 10.55 17.71 13.96
N ALA A 677 9.69 16.70 13.89
CA ALA A 677 10.04 15.28 13.73
C ALA A 677 8.78 14.61 13.12
N LYS A 678 8.81 13.81 12.07
CA LYS A 678 9.86 13.10 11.34
C LYS A 678 9.13 12.49 10.13
N ILE A 679 9.58 12.72 8.89
CA ILE A 679 9.69 11.65 7.89
C ILE A 679 10.96 11.95 7.12
N ARG A 680 12.04 11.21 7.43
CA ARG A 680 13.25 11.17 6.61
C ARG A 680 13.07 10.00 5.66
N SER A 681 13.00 10.24 4.36
CA SER A 681 13.15 9.16 3.38
C SER A 681 14.53 8.52 3.56
N ARG A 682 14.55 7.19 3.53
CA ARG A 682 15.73 6.36 3.76
C ARG A 682 16.44 6.10 2.44
N GLU A 683 17.26 7.05 1.99
CA GLU A 683 18.36 6.76 1.04
C GLU A 683 19.56 7.62 1.43
N ASN A 684 20.37 7.16 2.39
CA ASN A 684 21.62 7.82 2.75
C ASN A 684 22.65 6.74 3.07
N ILE A 685 23.32 6.25 2.03
CA ILE A 685 24.45 5.35 2.12
C ILE A 685 25.58 5.95 1.27
N ALA A 686 26.74 6.19 1.89
CA ALA A 686 27.96 6.59 1.19
C ALA A 686 28.96 5.44 1.20
N ILE A 687 29.68 5.21 0.10
CA ILE A 687 30.79 4.26 0.02
C ILE A 687 32.07 5.01 0.35
N ALA A 688 32.85 4.48 1.29
CA ALA A 688 34.17 5.00 1.61
C ALA A 688 35.23 3.91 1.37
N GLU A 689 36.34 4.30 0.72
CA GLU A 689 37.49 3.44 0.48
C GLU A 689 38.31 3.26 1.76
N ILE A 690 38.75 2.03 2.00
CA ILE A 690 39.55 1.61 3.14
C ILE A 690 40.95 1.30 2.63
N SER A 691 41.97 1.88 3.25
CA SER A 691 43.37 1.46 3.06
C SER A 691 43.96 1.11 4.41
N SER A 692 44.45 -0.12 4.58
CA SER A 692 45.18 -0.45 5.81
C SER A 692 46.58 0.19 5.79
N PRO A 693 47.21 0.35 6.96
CA PRO A 693 48.65 0.53 7.03
C PRO A 693 49.37 -0.67 6.38
N ILE A 694 50.62 -0.47 5.98
CA ILE A 694 51.47 -1.51 5.39
C ILE A 694 52.31 -2.20 6.48
N PHE A 695 52.65 -3.46 6.28
CA PHE A 695 53.53 -4.21 7.19
C PHE A 695 54.42 -5.20 6.44
N GLN A 696 55.52 -5.61 7.06
CA GLN A 696 56.45 -6.57 6.48
C GLN A 696 56.11 -8.00 6.92
N VAL A 697 56.24 -8.97 6.03
CA VAL A 697 56.30 -10.39 6.39
C VAL A 697 57.71 -10.90 6.17
N LEU A 698 58.20 -11.78 7.05
CA LEU A 698 59.49 -12.44 6.89
C LEU A 698 59.31 -13.82 6.24
N LYS A 699 60.26 -14.21 5.39
CA LYS A 699 60.30 -15.56 4.82
C LYS A 699 60.20 -16.61 5.93
N GLY A 700 59.23 -17.51 5.84
CA GLY A 700 59.03 -18.57 6.82
C GLY A 700 60.25 -19.50 6.85
N SER A 701 60.94 -19.57 7.99
CA SER A 701 61.93 -20.61 8.29
C SER A 701 61.26 -21.67 9.16
N TYR A 702 61.00 -22.85 8.60
CA TYR A 702 60.59 -24.04 9.35
C TYR A 702 61.66 -24.35 10.41
N VAL A 703 61.34 -24.16 11.69
CA VAL A 703 62.05 -24.88 12.75
C VAL A 703 61.28 -26.19 12.89
N ALA A 704 61.82 -27.25 12.29
CA ALA A 704 61.39 -28.60 12.62
C ALA A 704 61.77 -28.83 14.09
N ASP A 705 60.79 -28.76 14.99
CA ASP A 705 60.96 -29.35 16.31
C ASP A 705 60.95 -30.88 16.12
N SER A 706 62.10 -31.49 16.37
CA SER A 706 62.36 -32.92 16.19
C SER A 706 61.84 -33.77 17.36
N SER A 707 60.78 -33.35 18.03
CA SER A 707 60.11 -34.16 19.04
C SER A 707 58.58 -34.13 18.89
N CYS A 708 58.05 -34.99 18.02
CA CYS A 708 56.99 -35.93 18.41
C CYS A 708 56.69 -36.91 17.26
N SER A 709 56.63 -38.18 17.64
CA SER A 709 56.50 -39.39 16.82
C SER A 709 55.16 -39.55 16.12
N GLU A 710 55.21 -40.28 15.00
CA GLU A 710 54.09 -40.83 14.22
C GLU A 710 52.83 -41.13 15.04
N ILE A 711 51.69 -40.61 14.58
CA ILE A 711 50.40 -41.25 14.83
C ILE A 711 49.73 -41.48 13.47
N LYS A 712 49.78 -42.74 13.03
CA LYS A 712 48.90 -43.29 12.00
C LYS A 712 47.48 -43.39 12.58
N HIS A 713 46.49 -42.82 11.93
CA HIS A 713 45.10 -43.23 12.15
C HIS A 713 44.40 -43.60 10.85
N SER A 714 43.99 -44.87 10.81
CA SER A 714 43.09 -45.51 9.86
C SER A 714 41.65 -45.05 10.08
N VAL A 715 40.91 -44.83 8.99
CA VAL A 715 39.47 -44.56 9.01
C VAL A 715 38.71 -45.89 8.99
N THR A 716 37.91 -46.15 10.01
CA THR A 716 36.95 -47.27 10.05
C THR A 716 35.54 -46.72 9.90
N VAL A 717 34.84 -47.11 8.83
CA VAL A 717 33.44 -46.74 8.56
C VAL A 717 32.53 -47.86 9.05
N TYR A 718 31.57 -47.55 9.92
CA TYR A 718 30.46 -48.46 10.25
C TYR A 718 29.20 -48.02 9.50
N PHE A 719 28.61 -48.94 8.74
CA PHE A 719 27.24 -48.81 8.23
C PHE A 719 26.30 -49.54 9.19
N LEU A 720 25.27 -48.85 9.66
CA LEU A 720 24.10 -49.45 10.31
C LEU A 720 22.85 -49.08 9.53
N SER A 721 22.01 -50.08 9.30
CA SER A 721 20.84 -50.07 8.43
C SER A 721 19.52 -49.96 9.22
N LEU A 722 18.63 -49.10 8.71
CA LEU A 722 17.15 -49.02 8.86
C LEU A 722 16.57 -48.57 10.24
N PRO A 723 15.29 -48.13 10.30
CA PRO A 723 14.55 -47.15 9.48
C PRO A 723 13.85 -46.07 10.35
N GLN A 724 13.27 -45.04 9.71
CA GLN A 724 12.42 -43.95 10.24
C GLN A 724 13.12 -42.65 10.71
N VAL A 725 12.99 -41.65 9.83
CA VAL A 725 12.91 -40.18 10.02
C VAL A 725 13.62 -39.56 11.22
N ALA A 726 14.66 -38.76 10.96
CA ALA A 726 14.87 -37.44 11.59
C ALA A 726 15.91 -36.62 10.82
N THR A 727 15.59 -35.36 10.56
CA THR A 727 16.44 -34.31 10.02
C THR A 727 17.73 -34.15 10.85
N LEU A 728 18.88 -34.10 10.19
CA LEU A 728 20.20 -33.93 10.80
C LEU A 728 20.48 -32.43 11.05
N LEU A 729 20.58 -32.03 12.32
CA LEU A 729 21.28 -30.83 12.77
C LEU A 729 22.74 -31.20 13.03
N ILE A 730 23.68 -30.58 12.32
CA ILE A 730 25.12 -30.71 12.58
C ILE A 730 25.55 -29.54 13.47
N PHE A 731 26.01 -29.85 14.67
CA PHE A 731 26.81 -28.95 15.49
C PHE A 731 28.29 -29.30 15.28
N PHE A 732 29.11 -28.31 14.90
CA PHE A 732 30.55 -28.40 15.07
C PHE A 732 30.91 -27.90 16.48
N TRP A 733 31.64 -28.72 17.23
CA TRP A 733 32.37 -28.34 18.42
C TRP A 733 33.83 -28.15 17.99
N PHE A 734 34.41 -26.99 18.33
CA PHE A 734 35.80 -26.63 18.02
C PHE A 734 36.81 -27.40 18.88
#